data_AF-A0A7Y3UAD0-F1
#
_entry.id   AF-A0A7Y3UAD0-F1
#
_cell.length_a   1.000
_cell.length_b   1.000
_cell.length_c   1.000
_cell.angle_alpha   90.00
_cell.angle_beta   90.00
_cell.angle_gamma   90.00
#
_symmetry.space_group_name_H-M   'P 1'
#
loop_
_entity.id
_entity.type
_entity.pdbx_description
1 polymer ?
#
loop_
_entity_poly.entity_id
_entity_poly.type
_entity_poly.pdbx_seq_one_letter_code
_entity_poly.pdbx_strand_id
1 'polypeptide(L)'
;MAASSTRKRRNKKSSTRSPNSHDNKKMRVLCVHGVGNHSRTSEWKDKWTKAIEWSVVQWNPTISVETDFVMYDDIFEHHPVDPITIAGAVTQLLSSGIVHGIGDLFRTHRGMSRGLFDIPDTIRWTAGMVAQWAASESLRREARKRMADHVISFKPDVIAAHSLGSLVCYDAFIPRSAELGQAAQTFTADRTAFHELLHDRFFLTFGSQIGNPFVRGTFGGRLMPLHARFWYHLFNPKDDVLTSEVPIEDDGFRQLTTEFDLPGWGDHSAWVYLSSPNAVTGAWRRMVQAIAAGRGGFDEQSTVISPTIHTPEEDFATACSDCGDPLFASDLTFTHICRKPRRRALLVGINTYPNEADCLEGCINDVYLMNSILQELGFAAEDIRLAFDDRASTDGIRDRLHWLLDGVRAGDERLFFYSGHGAQMPGYGIGETVDRLDECLVPYDFDWTPAHAVLDDEIFDLYSQLPYESHFVMVLDCCHSGGMTRDGGARVRGLAPPDDIRHRILQWQHSEERGQWTARTSIPSPNPSLAALDFGTDYLGQSKILRRFGRSIALRSLPNDAYDDACSGFGHHGPYLPLILQACQEHEYAYEYRHGSTPYGAFTFSMAEILRHHRQAGTAVTYEQLLTGAAARLSDLHYAQTPALVGPGSKRSSEVPFALGRESAGSKGPTRARKSKAKPKPKSKPRKRK
;
A
#
# COMPACT_ATOMS: atom_id res chain seq x y z
N MET A 1 54.19 3.74 58.38
CA MET A 1 53.27 2.74 58.94
C MET A 1 52.05 3.45 59.51
N ALA A 2 50.89 2.93 59.13
CA ALA A 2 49.48 3.28 59.40
C ALA A 2 49.10 4.54 60.23
N ALA A 3 48.28 5.38 59.59
CA ALA A 3 47.49 6.47 60.16
C ALA A 3 46.13 5.97 60.68
N SER A 4 45.68 6.53 61.81
CA SER A 4 44.31 6.42 62.33
C SER A 4 43.67 7.82 62.29
N SER A 5 42.54 7.95 61.61
CA SER A 5 41.80 9.22 61.45
C SER A 5 40.33 8.99 61.72
N THR A 6 39.86 9.59 62.81
CA THR A 6 38.50 9.61 63.36
C THR A 6 37.51 10.36 62.48
N ARG A 7 36.35 9.73 62.25
CA ARG A 7 35.26 10.19 61.36
C ARG A 7 34.34 11.16 62.10
N LYS A 8 34.37 12.46 61.76
CA LYS A 8 33.39 13.47 62.23
C LYS A 8 32.11 13.43 61.37
N ARG A 9 30.97 13.22 62.01
CA ARG A 9 29.60 13.37 61.46
C ARG A 9 29.38 14.81 60.98
N ARG A 10 28.84 14.98 59.78
CA ARG A 10 28.41 16.27 59.23
C ARG A 10 26.92 16.22 58.91
N ASN A 11 26.18 17.16 59.49
CA ASN A 11 24.72 17.35 59.42
C ASN A 11 24.19 17.36 57.98
N LYS A 12 23.18 16.53 57.71
CA LYS A 12 22.33 16.62 56.51
C LYS A 12 21.17 17.56 56.85
N LYS A 13 21.27 18.84 56.46
CA LYS A 13 20.15 19.78 56.52
C LYS A 13 19.09 19.33 55.50
N SER A 14 17.91 19.03 56.02
CA SER A 14 16.64 18.97 55.30
C SER A 14 16.44 20.26 54.49
N SER A 15 16.36 20.19 53.17
CA SER A 15 15.57 21.16 52.39
C SER A 15 14.25 20.48 52.02
N THR A 16 13.21 20.93 52.68
CA THR A 16 11.81 20.68 52.35
C THR A 16 11.56 21.14 50.92
N ARG A 17 11.24 20.21 50.03
CA ARG A 17 10.64 20.53 48.72
C ARG A 17 9.31 21.23 49.00
N SER A 18 9.22 22.50 48.61
CA SER A 18 7.96 23.25 48.59
C SER A 18 6.94 22.51 47.71
N PRO A 19 5.74 22.18 48.21
CA PRO A 19 4.62 21.77 47.38
C PRO A 19 3.89 23.03 46.92
N ASN A 20 4.21 23.50 45.71
CA ASN A 20 3.36 24.32 44.81
C ASN A 20 4.24 25.14 43.86
N SER A 21 4.51 24.60 42.67
CA SER A 21 4.28 25.35 41.44
C SER A 21 3.27 24.55 40.64
N HIS A 22 2.05 25.08 40.51
CA HIS A 22 1.19 24.70 39.40
C HIS A 22 1.88 25.24 38.14
N ASP A 23 2.88 24.52 37.61
CA ASP A 23 3.41 24.83 36.29
C ASP A 23 2.27 24.57 35.31
N ASN A 24 1.64 25.66 34.87
CA ASN A 24 0.60 25.66 33.85
C ASN A 24 1.28 25.17 32.57
N LYS A 25 1.24 23.85 32.33
CA LYS A 25 1.91 23.23 31.19
C LYS A 25 1.35 23.84 29.91
N LYS A 26 2.23 24.11 28.96
CA LYS A 26 1.89 24.74 27.68
C LYS A 26 2.10 23.73 26.57
N MET A 27 1.11 23.58 25.70
CA MET A 27 1.16 22.74 24.51
C MET A 27 1.28 23.64 23.29
N ARG A 28 2.37 23.48 22.54
CA ARG A 28 2.70 24.32 21.39
C ARG A 28 2.33 23.59 20.11
N VAL A 29 1.39 24.15 19.35
CA VAL A 29 0.84 23.51 18.14
C VAL A 29 1.17 24.36 16.92
N LEU A 30 1.99 23.83 16.02
CA LEU A 30 2.29 24.46 14.75
C LEU A 30 1.24 24.03 13.72
N CYS A 31 0.44 24.98 13.26
CA CYS A 31 -0.65 24.76 12.31
C CYS A 31 -0.15 25.03 10.88
N VAL A 32 -0.33 24.06 9.99
CA VAL A 32 0.17 24.11 8.61
C VAL A 32 -0.99 23.89 7.66
N HIS A 33 -1.42 24.94 6.94
CA HIS A 33 -2.56 24.85 6.04
C HIS A 33 -2.16 24.55 4.57
N GLY A 34 -0.98 25.02 4.14
CA GLY A 34 -0.56 25.00 2.73
C GLY A 34 -0.80 26.35 2.05
N VAL A 35 -1.52 26.34 0.93
CA VAL A 35 -1.90 27.52 0.14
C VAL A 35 -3.41 27.70 0.24
N GLY A 36 -3.91 28.93 0.28
CA GLY A 36 -5.35 29.18 0.33
C GLY A 36 -5.71 30.58 -0.14
N ASN A 37 -6.81 30.70 -0.88
CA ASN A 37 -7.37 31.99 -1.28
C ASN A 37 -8.03 32.76 -0.12
N HIS A 38 -7.66 32.43 1.12
CA HIS A 38 -8.15 33.09 2.31
C HIS A 38 -7.55 34.49 2.34
N SER A 39 -8.43 35.48 2.14
CA SER A 39 -8.11 36.89 2.37
C SER A 39 -7.38 37.06 3.70
N ARG A 40 -6.61 38.16 3.81
CA ARG A 40 -5.82 38.67 4.95
C ARG A 40 -6.51 38.72 6.34
N THR A 41 -7.63 38.03 6.56
CA THR A 41 -8.46 37.98 7.77
C THR A 41 -8.08 36.82 8.69
N SER A 42 -7.95 37.08 10.00
CA SER A 42 -7.56 36.14 11.06
C SER A 42 -8.61 35.06 11.40
N GLU A 43 -9.83 35.15 10.88
CA GLU A 43 -10.97 34.36 11.36
C GLU A 43 -10.81 32.84 11.25
N TRP A 44 -10.15 32.33 10.21
CA TRP A 44 -9.94 30.88 10.06
C TRP A 44 -8.87 30.35 11.03
N LYS A 45 -7.83 31.15 11.31
CA LYS A 45 -6.82 30.84 12.33
C LYS A 45 -7.47 30.75 13.70
N ASP A 46 -8.35 31.70 14.01
CA ASP A 46 -9.12 31.71 15.26
C ASP A 46 -10.02 30.47 15.40
N LYS A 47 -10.63 30.00 14.30
CA LYS A 47 -11.43 28.75 14.31
C LYS A 47 -10.58 27.53 14.62
N TRP A 48 -9.38 27.42 14.03
CA TRP A 48 -8.45 26.33 14.33
C TRP A 48 -8.00 26.36 15.78
N THR A 49 -7.54 27.52 16.24
CA THR A 49 -7.07 27.70 17.63
C THR A 49 -8.16 27.32 18.62
N LYS A 50 -9.41 27.80 18.42
CA LYS A 50 -10.54 27.44 19.27
C LYS A 50 -10.89 25.95 19.23
N ALA A 51 -10.83 25.31 18.07
CA ALA A 51 -11.09 23.88 17.95
C ALA A 51 -10.03 23.05 18.71
N ILE A 52 -8.75 23.43 18.59
CA ILE A 52 -7.65 22.78 19.31
C ILE A 52 -7.78 23.00 20.82
N GLU A 53 -7.99 24.24 21.26
CA GLU A 53 -8.20 24.59 22.66
C GLU A 53 -9.35 23.80 23.26
N TRP A 54 -10.50 23.77 22.56
CA TRP A 54 -11.66 23.01 23.00
C TRP A 54 -11.35 21.52 23.16
N SER A 55 -10.66 20.90 22.19
CA SER A 55 -10.28 19.49 22.22
C SER A 55 -9.26 19.17 23.32
N VAL A 56 -8.31 20.06 23.59
CA VAL A 56 -7.29 19.87 24.64
C VAL A 56 -7.90 19.97 26.04
N VAL A 57 -8.77 20.96 26.27
CA VAL A 57 -9.40 21.21 27.57
C VAL A 57 -10.30 20.06 28.01
N GLN A 58 -10.86 19.28 27.07
CA GLN A 58 -11.63 18.06 27.41
C GLN A 58 -10.82 17.04 28.23
N TRP A 59 -9.50 16.99 28.03
CA TRP A 59 -8.64 15.97 28.65
C TRP A 59 -7.77 16.51 29.77
N ASN A 60 -7.36 17.77 29.69
CA ASN A 60 -6.67 18.44 30.77
C ASN A 60 -6.87 19.95 30.74
N PRO A 61 -7.75 20.51 31.59
CA PRO A 61 -8.04 21.95 31.61
C PRO A 61 -6.87 22.81 32.13
N THR A 62 -5.82 22.19 32.70
CA THR A 62 -4.64 22.91 33.19
C THR A 62 -3.58 23.13 32.11
N ILE A 63 -3.77 22.56 30.91
CA ILE A 63 -2.87 22.78 29.79
C ILE A 63 -3.36 23.96 28.95
N SER A 64 -2.50 24.97 28.79
CA SER A 64 -2.74 26.07 27.86
C SER A 64 -2.21 25.73 26.46
N VAL A 65 -2.89 26.19 25.41
CA VAL A 65 -2.49 25.99 24.02
C VAL A 65 -1.85 27.27 23.48
N GLU A 66 -0.75 27.13 22.74
CA GLU A 66 -0.18 28.19 21.91
C GLU A 66 -0.08 27.71 20.48
N THR A 67 -0.69 28.45 19.55
CA THR A 67 -0.67 28.14 18.13
C THR A 67 0.22 29.11 17.37
N ASP A 68 0.97 28.58 16.40
CA ASP A 68 1.62 29.37 15.35
C ASP A 68 1.24 28.80 13.97
N PHE A 69 1.37 29.59 12.90
CA PHE A 69 0.86 29.24 11.58
C PHE A 69 1.90 29.40 10.48
N VAL A 70 2.07 28.37 9.64
CA VAL A 70 2.92 28.42 8.45
C VAL A 70 2.06 28.55 7.19
N MET A 71 2.41 29.50 6.33
CA MET A 71 1.76 29.76 5.04
C MET A 71 2.78 29.64 3.90
N TYR A 72 2.29 29.27 2.71
CA TYR A 72 3.12 29.04 1.52
C TYR A 72 2.70 29.84 0.29
N ASP A 73 1.65 30.66 0.38
CA ASP A 73 1.07 31.40 -0.75
C ASP A 73 2.13 32.19 -1.54
N ASP A 74 3.01 32.91 -0.84
CA ASP A 74 4.11 33.65 -1.45
C ASP A 74 5.09 32.71 -2.17
N ILE A 75 5.48 31.56 -1.61
CA ILE A 75 6.40 30.64 -2.30
C ILE A 75 5.75 30.11 -3.59
N PHE A 76 4.46 29.78 -3.56
CA PHE A 76 3.78 29.28 -4.75
C PHE A 76 3.66 30.33 -5.86
N GLU A 77 3.45 31.61 -5.51
CA GLU A 77 3.46 32.73 -6.48
C GLU A 77 4.82 32.91 -7.17
N HIS A 78 5.93 32.66 -6.47
CA HIS A 78 7.29 32.81 -7.02
C HIS A 78 7.75 31.62 -7.90
N HIS A 79 6.99 30.53 -7.93
CA HIS A 79 7.34 29.30 -8.68
C HIS A 79 6.26 28.90 -9.70
N PRO A 80 5.91 29.76 -10.69
CA PRO A 80 4.91 29.41 -11.69
C PRO A 80 5.39 28.24 -12.54
N VAL A 81 4.50 27.27 -12.76
CA VAL A 81 4.72 26.15 -13.69
C VAL A 81 3.92 26.44 -14.97
N ASP A 82 4.42 25.96 -16.11
CA ASP A 82 3.76 26.09 -17.40
C ASP A 82 2.29 25.59 -17.36
N PRO A 83 1.31 26.36 -17.86
CA PRO A 83 -0.10 26.00 -17.79
C PRO A 83 -0.46 24.67 -18.46
N ILE A 84 0.22 24.29 -19.55
CA ILE A 84 -0.03 23.02 -20.25
C ILE A 84 0.42 21.85 -19.38
N THR A 85 1.59 21.99 -18.75
CA THR A 85 2.14 21.01 -17.81
C THR A 85 1.22 20.82 -16.61
N ILE A 86 0.71 21.92 -16.04
CA ILE A 86 -0.28 21.87 -14.94
C ILE A 86 -1.57 21.19 -15.40
N ALA A 87 -2.12 21.53 -16.57
CA ALA A 87 -3.34 20.90 -17.08
C ALA A 87 -3.18 19.38 -17.30
N GLY A 88 -2.00 18.97 -17.80
CA GLY A 88 -1.51 17.59 -17.84
C GLY A 88 -1.64 16.88 -16.50
N ALA A 89 -0.95 17.43 -15.50
CA ALA A 89 -0.87 16.88 -14.15
C ALA A 89 -2.22 16.88 -13.42
N VAL A 90 -3.03 17.94 -13.56
CA VAL A 90 -4.38 18.03 -12.98
C VAL A 90 -5.29 16.92 -13.52
N THR A 91 -5.21 16.63 -14.82
CA THR A 91 -6.00 15.54 -15.42
C THR A 91 -5.61 14.19 -14.83
N GLN A 92 -4.30 13.93 -14.69
CA GLN A 92 -3.81 12.70 -14.07
C GLN A 92 -4.26 12.59 -12.61
N LEU A 93 -4.11 13.65 -11.82
CA LEU A 93 -4.50 13.71 -10.41
C LEU A 93 -6.01 13.48 -10.19
N LEU A 94 -6.85 14.05 -11.05
CA LEU A 94 -8.30 13.85 -10.99
C LEU A 94 -8.68 12.43 -11.41
N SER A 95 -8.00 11.87 -12.42
CA SER A 95 -8.23 10.49 -12.86
C SER A 95 -7.78 9.45 -11.84
N SER A 96 -6.70 9.70 -11.09
CA SER A 96 -6.22 8.82 -10.02
C SER A 96 -7.11 8.83 -8.78
N GLY A 97 -7.98 9.84 -8.63
CA GLY A 97 -8.98 9.90 -7.57
C GLY A 97 -10.25 9.09 -7.85
N ILE A 98 -10.47 8.65 -9.09
CA ILE A 98 -11.65 7.84 -9.49
C ILE A 98 -11.66 6.48 -8.78
N VAL A 99 -10.49 5.95 -8.42
CA VAL A 99 -10.30 4.64 -7.74
C VAL A 99 -10.55 4.72 -6.22
N HIS A 100 -10.50 5.92 -5.61
CA HIS A 100 -10.51 6.11 -4.15
C HIS A 100 -11.74 6.87 -3.60
N GLY A 101 -12.88 6.85 -4.31
CA GLY A 101 -14.15 7.38 -3.77
C GLY A 101 -14.72 8.60 -4.50
N ILE A 102 -13.98 9.24 -5.43
CA ILE A 102 -14.54 10.29 -6.30
C ILE A 102 -15.52 9.72 -7.34
N GLY A 103 -15.65 8.38 -7.41
CA GLY A 103 -16.68 7.72 -8.19
C GLY A 103 -18.10 8.26 -7.91
N ASP A 104 -18.39 8.73 -6.68
CA ASP A 104 -19.68 9.33 -6.34
C ASP A 104 -19.89 10.76 -6.90
N LEU A 105 -18.82 11.48 -7.24
CA LEU A 105 -18.90 12.73 -7.99
C LEU A 105 -19.31 12.52 -9.45
N PHE A 106 -18.99 11.33 -9.98
CA PHE A 106 -19.32 10.88 -11.34
C PHE A 106 -20.55 9.97 -11.41
N ARG A 107 -21.03 9.43 -10.28
CA ARG A 107 -22.29 8.69 -10.15
C ARG A 107 -23.43 9.65 -9.83
N THR A 108 -24.35 9.81 -10.77
CA THR A 108 -25.70 10.26 -10.41
C THR A 108 -26.49 9.07 -9.85
N HIS A 109 -27.45 9.36 -8.96
CA HIS A 109 -28.51 8.43 -8.50
C HIS A 109 -29.41 7.87 -9.65
N ARG A 110 -29.01 8.01 -10.93
CA ARG A 110 -29.75 7.70 -12.16
C ARG A 110 -28.91 7.14 -13.33
N GLY A 111 -27.63 6.81 -13.16
CA GLY A 111 -26.88 6.07 -14.19
C GLY A 111 -26.41 6.87 -15.42
N MET A 112 -26.17 8.17 -15.30
CA MET A 112 -25.36 8.94 -16.27
C MET A 112 -24.06 9.41 -15.61
N SER A 113 -22.93 9.13 -16.26
CA SER A 113 -21.60 9.63 -15.92
C SER A 113 -21.49 11.13 -16.22
N ARG A 114 -21.02 11.92 -15.25
CA ARG A 114 -20.58 13.31 -15.51
C ARG A 114 -19.21 13.33 -16.18
N GLY A 115 -18.94 14.34 -17.00
CA GLY A 115 -17.63 14.50 -17.65
C GLY A 115 -16.61 15.13 -16.70
N LEU A 116 -15.31 15.02 -17.02
CA LEU A 116 -14.18 15.62 -16.28
C LEU A 116 -14.31 17.16 -16.10
N PHE A 117 -15.21 17.81 -16.84
CA PHE A 117 -15.44 19.24 -16.83
C PHE A 117 -16.50 19.73 -15.80
N ASP A 118 -17.30 18.82 -15.21
CA ASP A 118 -18.36 19.15 -14.24
C ASP A 118 -17.88 19.23 -12.77
N ILE A 119 -16.56 19.29 -12.57
CA ILE A 119 -15.93 19.29 -11.24
C ILE A 119 -16.02 20.70 -10.60
N PRO A 120 -16.40 20.81 -9.30
CA PRO A 120 -16.40 22.07 -8.56
C PRO A 120 -15.07 22.85 -8.65
N ASP A 121 -15.15 24.18 -8.75
CA ASP A 121 -13.99 25.06 -8.89
C ASP A 121 -12.98 24.92 -7.72
N THR A 122 -13.47 24.62 -6.52
CA THR A 122 -12.63 24.38 -5.33
C THR A 122 -11.73 23.16 -5.51
N ILE A 123 -12.27 22.05 -6.02
CA ILE A 123 -11.50 20.82 -6.28
C ILE A 123 -10.50 21.06 -7.42
N ARG A 124 -10.93 21.73 -8.49
CA ARG A 124 -10.06 22.09 -9.63
C ARG A 124 -8.89 22.96 -9.18
N TRP A 125 -9.14 23.95 -8.32
CA TRP A 125 -8.10 24.81 -7.76
C TRP A 125 -7.12 24.02 -6.88
N THR A 126 -7.61 23.21 -5.93
CA THR A 126 -6.74 22.37 -5.09
C THR A 126 -5.91 21.41 -5.93
N ALA A 127 -6.51 20.78 -6.95
CA ALA A 127 -5.80 19.93 -7.89
C ALA A 127 -4.66 20.69 -8.60
N GLY A 128 -4.90 21.93 -9.01
CA GLY A 128 -3.88 22.79 -9.61
C GLY A 128 -2.70 23.07 -8.67
N MET A 129 -2.98 23.34 -7.39
CA MET A 129 -1.93 23.60 -6.39
C MET A 129 -1.11 22.34 -6.08
N VAL A 130 -1.75 21.18 -5.94
CA VAL A 130 -1.09 19.89 -5.73
C VAL A 130 -0.25 19.52 -6.96
N ALA A 131 -0.77 19.73 -8.16
CA ALA A 131 -0.05 19.51 -9.42
C ALA A 131 1.20 20.40 -9.53
N GLN A 132 1.08 21.70 -9.22
CA GLN A 132 2.23 22.63 -9.21
C GLN A 132 3.30 22.20 -8.20
N TRP A 133 2.88 21.79 -7.00
CA TRP A 133 3.77 21.27 -5.97
C TRP A 133 4.49 19.98 -6.40
N ALA A 134 3.77 19.04 -7.03
CA ALA A 134 4.33 17.80 -7.53
C ALA A 134 5.27 18.00 -8.73
N ALA A 135 5.04 19.03 -9.56
CA ALA A 135 5.86 19.32 -10.73
C ALA A 135 7.16 20.10 -10.43
N SER A 136 7.26 20.79 -9.29
CA SER A 136 8.36 21.75 -9.02
C SER A 136 9.24 21.37 -7.83
N GLU A 137 10.42 20.80 -8.10
CA GLU A 137 11.41 20.49 -7.04
C GLU A 137 11.96 21.74 -6.35
N SER A 138 12.07 22.86 -7.07
CA SER A 138 12.53 24.13 -6.49
C SER A 138 11.53 24.68 -5.45
N LEU A 139 10.24 24.61 -5.76
CA LEU A 139 9.15 24.94 -4.84
C LEU A 139 9.17 24.04 -3.60
N ARG A 140 9.27 22.72 -3.80
CA ARG A 140 9.34 21.77 -2.69
C ARG A 140 10.52 22.04 -1.77
N ARG A 141 11.71 22.29 -2.33
CA ARG A 141 12.91 22.61 -1.54
C ARG A 141 12.72 23.85 -0.67
N GLU A 142 12.17 24.93 -1.21
CA GLU A 142 11.91 26.15 -0.44
C GLU A 142 10.83 25.93 0.64
N ALA A 143 9.78 25.16 0.30
CA ALA A 143 8.73 24.80 1.23
C ALA A 143 9.26 23.95 2.41
N ARG A 144 10.14 22.97 2.13
CA ARG A 144 10.82 22.16 3.16
C ARG A 144 11.64 23.06 4.09
N LYS A 145 12.49 23.93 3.52
CA LYS A 145 13.30 24.89 4.28
C LYS A 145 12.45 25.74 5.22
N ARG A 146 11.38 26.35 4.71
CA ARG A 146 10.46 27.16 5.53
C ARG A 146 9.85 26.35 6.67
N MET A 147 9.45 25.11 6.39
CA MET A 147 8.91 24.21 7.42
C MET A 147 9.92 23.97 8.54
N ALA A 148 11.17 23.64 8.19
CA ALA A 148 12.22 23.43 9.19
C ALA A 148 12.53 24.69 10.01
N ASP A 149 12.65 25.86 9.36
CA ASP A 149 12.87 27.13 10.04
C ASP A 149 11.80 27.42 11.10
N HIS A 150 10.52 27.10 10.80
CA HIS A 150 9.43 27.24 11.76
C HIS A 150 9.49 26.18 12.88
N VAL A 151 9.80 24.91 12.57
CA VAL A 151 9.94 23.87 13.62
C VAL A 151 11.10 24.18 14.58
N ILE A 152 12.21 24.70 14.06
CA ILE A 152 13.39 25.06 14.86
C ILE A 152 13.11 26.28 15.74
N SER A 153 12.47 27.32 15.19
CA SER A 153 12.17 28.55 15.92
C SER A 153 11.01 28.37 16.91
N PHE A 154 9.89 27.83 16.45
CA PHE A 154 8.69 27.64 17.25
C PHE A 154 8.75 26.40 18.14
N LYS A 155 9.62 25.41 17.92
CA LYS A 155 9.75 24.20 18.77
C LYS A 155 8.39 23.61 19.22
N PRO A 156 7.52 23.22 18.27
CA PRO A 156 6.20 22.69 18.60
C PRO A 156 6.27 21.33 19.30
N ASP A 157 5.25 21.03 20.10
CA ASP A 157 4.97 19.67 20.61
C ASP A 157 4.13 18.87 19.59
N VAL A 158 3.26 19.56 18.85
CA VAL A 158 2.40 19.00 17.81
C VAL A 158 2.51 19.82 16.52
N ILE A 159 2.63 19.14 15.39
CA ILE A 159 2.50 19.74 14.06
C ILE A 159 1.16 19.27 13.48
N ALA A 160 0.22 20.19 13.29
CA ALA A 160 -1.12 19.93 12.77
C ALA A 160 -1.22 20.43 11.32
N ALA A 161 -1.21 19.51 10.36
CA ALA A 161 -1.12 19.80 8.94
C ALA A 161 -2.37 19.39 8.16
N HIS A 162 -2.95 20.33 7.42
CA HIS A 162 -4.18 20.16 6.64
C HIS A 162 -3.89 20.21 5.15
N SER A 163 -4.57 19.40 4.35
CA SER A 163 -4.56 19.52 2.89
C SER A 163 -3.13 19.57 2.32
N LEU A 164 -2.85 20.45 1.36
CA LEU A 164 -1.50 20.64 0.80
C LEU A 164 -0.42 20.88 1.87
N GLY A 165 -0.76 21.45 3.03
CA GLY A 165 0.14 21.57 4.16
C GLY A 165 0.65 20.21 4.68
N SER A 166 -0.18 19.17 4.63
CA SER A 166 0.23 17.80 5.00
C SER A 166 1.27 17.24 4.03
N LEU A 167 1.12 17.49 2.72
CA LEU A 167 2.09 17.10 1.70
C LEU A 167 3.45 17.77 1.92
N VAL A 168 3.43 19.09 2.18
CA VAL A 168 4.65 19.86 2.44
C VAL A 168 5.35 19.35 3.70
N CYS A 169 4.60 19.09 4.78
CA CYS A 169 5.17 18.51 6.00
C CYS A 169 5.73 17.10 5.74
N TYR A 170 4.98 16.23 5.06
CA TYR A 170 5.44 14.88 4.75
C TYR A 170 6.75 14.91 3.95
N ASP A 171 6.80 15.70 2.87
CA ASP A 171 8.01 15.87 2.05
C ASP A 171 9.21 16.43 2.83
N ALA A 172 8.96 17.28 3.83
CA ALA A 172 9.99 17.79 4.72
C ALA A 172 10.53 16.72 5.68
N PHE A 173 9.69 15.81 6.16
CA PHE A 173 10.06 14.88 7.24
C PHE A 173 10.41 13.47 6.78
N ILE A 174 10.17 13.10 5.52
CA ILE A 174 10.64 11.81 4.99
C ILE A 174 12.18 11.73 4.99
N PRO A 175 12.76 10.57 5.34
CA PRO A 175 14.20 10.37 5.25
C PRO A 175 14.74 10.60 3.82
N ARG A 176 15.88 11.29 3.71
CA ARG A 176 16.59 11.52 2.43
C ARG A 176 18.08 11.25 2.60
N SER A 177 18.65 10.39 1.75
CA SER A 177 20.07 10.02 1.75
C SER A 177 20.99 11.06 1.07
N ALA A 178 20.42 11.93 0.21
CA ALA A 178 21.16 12.78 -0.72
C ALA A 178 21.35 14.27 -0.29
N GLU A 179 21.25 14.62 0.99
CA GLU A 179 21.69 15.93 1.49
C GLU A 179 23.15 15.93 2.03
N LEU A 180 24.02 15.12 1.44
CA LEU A 180 25.48 15.17 1.63
C LEU A 180 26.21 15.10 0.27
N GLY A 181 25.93 16.08 -0.59
CA GLY A 181 26.60 16.26 -1.88
C GLY A 181 26.58 17.72 -2.36
N GLN A 182 27.62 18.49 -2.02
CA GLN A 182 28.03 19.78 -2.59
C GLN A 182 27.11 21.04 -2.51
N ALA A 183 25.85 20.96 -2.06
CA ALA A 183 25.05 22.16 -1.75
C ALA A 183 25.18 22.65 -0.28
N ALA A 184 25.94 21.95 0.56
CA ALA A 184 26.10 22.24 1.99
C ALA A 184 27.18 23.30 2.32
N GLN A 185 27.53 24.20 1.40
CA GLN A 185 28.51 25.27 1.68
C GLN A 185 27.88 26.57 2.21
N THR A 186 26.55 26.70 2.19
CA THR A 186 25.86 27.87 2.78
C THR A 186 24.52 27.47 3.39
N PHE A 187 24.53 26.56 4.36
CA PHE A 187 23.44 26.45 5.33
C PHE A 187 24.04 26.28 6.73
N THR A 188 23.63 27.16 7.62
CA THR A 188 24.22 27.42 8.93
C THR A 188 24.27 26.19 9.82
N ALA A 189 25.22 26.19 10.75
CA ALA A 189 25.54 25.12 11.68
C ALA A 189 24.36 24.65 12.57
N ASP A 190 23.56 23.71 12.06
CA ASP A 190 22.93 22.65 12.85
C ASP A 190 22.67 21.47 11.91
N ARG A 191 23.38 20.36 12.11
CA ARG A 191 23.38 19.19 11.21
C ARG A 191 22.18 18.27 11.50
N THR A 192 21.04 18.82 11.91
CA THR A 192 19.83 18.04 12.13
C THR A 192 19.25 17.70 10.76
N ALA A 193 19.28 16.43 10.40
CA ALA A 193 18.60 16.00 9.19
C ALA A 193 17.10 16.29 9.35
N PHE A 194 16.42 16.82 8.33
CA PHE A 194 15.04 17.31 8.46
C PHE A 194 14.08 16.28 9.09
N HIS A 195 14.30 14.99 8.82
CA HIS A 195 13.53 13.89 9.40
C HIS A 195 13.67 13.77 10.94
N GLU A 196 14.78 14.20 11.54
CA GLU A 196 14.99 14.21 12.99
C GLU A 196 14.18 15.31 13.69
N LEU A 197 13.74 16.34 12.95
CA LEU A 197 12.90 17.41 13.50
C LEU A 197 11.56 16.90 14.03
N LEU A 198 11.11 15.72 13.60
CA LEU A 198 9.83 15.15 14.05
C LEU A 198 9.96 14.19 15.24
N HIS A 199 11.17 13.70 15.57
CA HIS A 199 11.41 12.60 16.52
C HIS A 199 10.67 12.70 17.86
N ASP A 200 10.72 13.87 18.49
CA ASP A 200 10.11 14.11 19.81
C ASP A 200 8.68 14.71 19.73
N ARG A 201 8.10 14.83 18.53
CA ARG A 201 6.89 15.60 18.26
C ARG A 201 5.77 14.72 17.73
N PHE A 202 4.54 15.09 18.04
CA PHE A 202 3.38 14.49 17.41
C PHE A 202 3.13 15.13 16.04
N PHE A 203 2.77 14.30 15.07
CA PHE A 203 2.33 14.76 13.76
C PHE A 203 0.86 14.42 13.56
N LEU A 204 0.03 15.42 13.28
CA LEU A 204 -1.39 15.27 13.06
C LEU A 204 -1.70 15.75 11.64
N THR A 205 -2.11 14.83 10.77
CA THR A 205 -2.52 15.15 9.39
C THR A 205 -4.01 14.94 9.22
N PHE A 206 -4.67 15.77 8.41
CA PHE A 206 -6.12 15.69 8.18
C PHE A 206 -6.49 16.39 6.88
N GLY A 207 -7.60 15.96 6.25
CA GLY A 207 -7.96 16.42 4.90
C GLY A 207 -6.81 16.23 3.91
N SER A 208 -6.04 15.15 4.03
CA SER A 208 -4.68 15.07 3.49
C SER A 208 -4.59 14.24 2.20
N GLN A 209 -3.79 14.70 1.24
CA GLN A 209 -3.59 14.03 -0.06
C GLN A 209 -2.35 13.11 -0.10
N ILE A 210 -1.64 12.90 1.02
CA ILE A 210 -0.41 12.07 1.09
C ILE A 210 -0.63 10.69 0.46
N GLY A 211 -1.80 10.11 0.70
CA GLY A 211 -2.20 8.81 0.17
C GLY A 211 -2.49 8.77 -1.32
N ASN A 212 -2.69 9.91 -2.01
CA ASN A 212 -3.17 9.93 -3.39
C ASN A 212 -2.11 9.33 -4.34
N PRO A 213 -2.45 8.34 -5.19
CA PRO A 213 -1.49 7.68 -6.10
C PRO A 213 -0.66 8.64 -6.97
N PHE A 214 -1.26 9.73 -7.47
CA PHE A 214 -0.53 10.75 -8.24
C PHE A 214 0.61 11.37 -7.42
N VAL A 215 0.34 11.69 -6.15
CA VAL A 215 1.34 12.31 -5.27
C VAL A 215 2.45 11.33 -4.91
N ARG A 216 2.14 10.03 -4.74
CA ARG A 216 3.13 8.98 -4.44
C ARG A 216 4.26 8.92 -5.48
N GLY A 217 3.98 9.27 -6.74
CA GLY A 217 5.01 9.37 -7.79
C GLY A 217 6.15 10.33 -7.44
N THR A 218 5.87 11.37 -6.63
CA THR A 218 6.87 12.34 -6.14
C THR A 218 7.86 11.70 -5.15
N PHE A 219 7.49 10.58 -4.54
CA PHE A 219 8.25 9.86 -3.51
C PHE A 219 8.76 8.50 -4.03
N GLY A 220 9.08 8.41 -5.32
CA GLY A 220 9.52 7.15 -5.93
C GLY A 220 8.46 6.02 -5.86
N GLY A 221 7.18 6.39 -5.74
CA GLY A 221 6.05 5.46 -5.74
C GLY A 221 5.75 4.77 -4.41
N ARG A 222 6.47 5.08 -3.33
CA ARG A 222 6.25 4.47 -2.01
C ARG A 222 6.18 5.52 -0.90
N LEU A 223 5.23 5.33 0.00
CA LEU A 223 5.13 6.08 1.24
C LEU A 223 5.97 5.39 2.32
N MET A 224 6.77 6.18 3.01
CA MET A 224 7.54 5.78 4.17
C MET A 224 6.87 6.22 5.48
N PRO A 225 6.97 5.41 6.56
CA PRO A 225 6.72 5.87 7.91
C PRO A 225 7.61 7.07 8.25
N LEU A 226 7.12 7.96 9.12
CA LEU A 226 7.87 9.10 9.61
C LEU A 226 8.41 8.84 11.01
N HIS A 227 9.60 9.37 11.30
CA HIS A 227 10.20 9.30 12.63
C HIS A 227 9.57 10.38 13.55
N ALA A 228 8.25 10.33 13.73
CA ALA A 228 7.55 11.14 14.71
C ALA A 228 7.57 10.46 16.09
N ARG A 229 7.27 11.19 17.15
CA ARG A 229 6.87 10.55 18.42
C ARG A 229 5.65 9.66 18.20
N PHE A 230 4.71 10.17 17.40
CA PHE A 230 3.60 9.42 16.85
C PHE A 230 2.93 10.24 15.73
N TRP A 231 2.48 9.58 14.66
CA TRP A 231 1.75 10.19 13.56
C TRP A 231 0.28 9.76 13.56
N TYR A 232 -0.62 10.70 13.78
CA TYR A 232 -2.07 10.53 13.63
C TYR A 232 -2.53 11.08 12.26
N HIS A 233 -3.34 10.31 11.55
CA HIS A 233 -3.99 10.74 10.32
C HIS A 233 -5.51 10.69 10.47
N LEU A 234 -6.20 11.82 10.35
CA LEU A 234 -7.65 11.90 10.39
C LEU A 234 -8.20 11.82 8.96
N PHE A 235 -8.96 10.79 8.68
CA PHE A 235 -9.48 10.50 7.34
C PHE A 235 -11.01 10.60 7.33
N ASN A 236 -11.57 11.37 6.40
CA ASN A 236 -13.02 11.42 6.18
C ASN A 236 -13.29 10.77 4.82
N PRO A 237 -13.99 9.62 4.75
CA PRO A 237 -14.31 8.98 3.48
C PRO A 237 -15.25 9.82 2.60
N LYS A 238 -15.87 10.88 3.14
CA LYS A 238 -16.74 11.81 2.41
C LYS A 238 -16.02 13.09 1.93
N ASP A 239 -14.73 13.25 2.23
CA ASP A 239 -13.98 14.45 1.82
C ASP A 239 -13.47 14.32 0.37
N ASP A 240 -14.24 14.92 -0.54
CA ASP A 240 -14.00 14.88 -1.99
C ASP A 240 -12.82 15.75 -2.47
N VAL A 241 -12.10 16.46 -1.59
CA VAL A 241 -11.00 17.36 -1.99
C VAL A 241 -9.68 16.59 -2.07
N LEU A 242 -9.70 15.53 -2.88
CA LEU A 242 -8.55 14.67 -3.21
C LEU A 242 -7.94 13.95 -2.00
N THR A 243 -8.69 13.83 -0.90
CA THR A 243 -8.21 13.15 0.28
C THR A 243 -8.09 11.65 0.03
N SER A 244 -7.15 11.03 0.73
CA SER A 244 -6.89 9.61 0.58
C SER A 244 -6.42 9.04 1.90
N GLU A 245 -6.80 7.79 2.15
CA GLU A 245 -6.19 6.98 3.19
C GLU A 245 -4.67 6.92 3.00
N VAL A 246 -3.94 6.83 4.10
CA VAL A 246 -2.48 6.61 4.11
C VAL A 246 -2.23 5.15 4.47
N PRO A 247 -1.96 4.28 3.47
CA PRO A 247 -1.85 2.82 3.67
C PRO A 247 -0.44 2.43 4.19
N ILE A 248 -0.06 2.99 5.34
CA ILE A 248 1.17 2.65 6.05
C ILE A 248 0.81 1.78 7.25
N GLU A 249 1.48 0.63 7.39
CA GLU A 249 1.40 -0.23 8.57
C GLU A 249 2.70 -0.08 9.37
N ASP A 250 2.68 0.78 10.39
CA ASP A 250 3.84 1.07 11.26
C ASP A 250 3.38 1.34 12.70
N ASP A 251 4.18 0.93 13.69
CA ASP A 251 3.84 1.09 15.12
C ASP A 251 3.75 2.57 15.55
N GLY A 252 4.42 3.49 14.84
CA GLY A 252 4.40 4.93 15.07
C GLY A 252 3.32 5.68 14.28
N PHE A 253 2.40 4.98 13.62
CA PHE A 253 1.35 5.56 12.78
C PHE A 253 -0.04 5.05 13.15
N ARG A 254 -1.05 5.93 13.07
CA ARG A 254 -2.46 5.55 13.15
C ARG A 254 -3.38 6.42 12.32
N GLN A 255 -4.17 5.78 11.48
CA GLN A 255 -5.31 6.38 10.83
C GLN A 255 -6.57 6.29 11.71
N LEU A 256 -7.33 7.39 11.79
CA LEU A 256 -8.60 7.51 12.50
C LEU A 256 -9.66 8.01 11.53
N THR A 257 -10.73 7.24 11.34
CA THR A 257 -11.87 7.70 10.54
C THR A 257 -12.61 8.80 11.29
N THR A 258 -12.81 9.94 10.65
CA THR A 258 -13.51 11.12 11.18
C THR A 258 -14.59 11.53 10.18
N GLU A 259 -15.65 10.72 10.11
CA GLU A 259 -16.73 10.94 9.15
C GLU A 259 -17.58 12.16 9.51
N PHE A 260 -17.80 13.04 8.54
CA PHE A 260 -18.77 14.13 8.62
C PHE A 260 -19.23 14.54 7.21
N ASP A 261 -20.42 15.13 7.15
CA ASP A 261 -21.15 15.45 5.92
C ASP A 261 -21.84 16.82 6.14
N LEU A 262 -21.25 17.88 5.59
CA LEU A 262 -21.67 19.27 5.77
C LEU A 262 -22.50 19.71 4.57
N PRO A 263 -23.54 20.55 4.76
CA PRO A 263 -24.27 21.14 3.65
C PRO A 263 -23.34 21.96 2.74
N GLY A 264 -23.07 21.49 1.53
CA GLY A 264 -22.14 22.12 0.59
C GLY A 264 -21.32 21.10 -0.21
N TRP A 265 -20.18 21.53 -0.77
CA TRP A 265 -19.24 20.66 -1.47
C TRP A 265 -17.91 20.56 -0.70
N GLY A 266 -17.38 19.34 -0.61
CA GLY A 266 -15.97 19.06 -0.31
C GLY A 266 -15.66 18.48 1.07
N ASP A 267 -16.50 18.64 2.08
CA ASP A 267 -16.27 18.12 3.45
C ASP A 267 -14.81 18.26 3.96
N HIS A 268 -14.16 19.37 3.58
CA HIS A 268 -12.73 19.59 3.75
C HIS A 268 -12.42 20.57 4.89
N SER A 269 -13.24 20.54 5.93
CA SER A 269 -13.20 21.55 6.98
C SER A 269 -12.26 21.14 8.11
N ALA A 270 -11.08 21.76 8.13
CA ALA A 270 -10.06 21.56 9.14
C ALA A 270 -10.57 21.57 10.60
N TRP A 271 -11.39 22.55 10.98
CA TRP A 271 -11.88 22.64 12.37
C TRP A 271 -12.86 21.52 12.71
N VAL A 272 -13.61 21.00 11.72
CA VAL A 272 -14.52 19.84 11.91
C VAL A 272 -13.70 18.57 12.13
N TYR A 273 -12.65 18.34 11.33
CA TYR A 273 -11.68 17.28 11.58
C TYR A 273 -11.14 17.30 13.02
N LEU A 274 -10.59 18.45 13.43
CA LEU A 274 -9.91 18.62 14.72
C LEU A 274 -10.85 18.49 15.93
N SER A 275 -12.13 18.79 15.75
CA SER A 275 -13.17 18.73 16.78
C SER A 275 -13.99 17.44 16.76
N SER A 276 -13.77 16.55 15.78
CA SER A 276 -14.53 15.31 15.65
C SER A 276 -14.34 14.39 16.87
N PRO A 277 -15.36 13.61 17.27
CA PRO A 277 -15.28 12.71 18.43
C PRO A 277 -14.07 11.75 18.38
N ASN A 278 -13.78 11.21 17.19
CA ASN A 278 -12.66 10.29 16.99
C ASN A 278 -11.31 11.00 17.06
N ALA A 279 -11.18 12.25 16.57
CA ALA A 279 -9.97 13.03 16.78
C ALA A 279 -9.76 13.36 18.27
N VAL A 280 -10.82 13.80 18.97
CA VAL A 280 -10.78 14.16 20.40
C VAL A 280 -10.35 12.97 21.24
N THR A 281 -10.99 11.82 21.06
CA THR A 281 -10.75 10.62 21.89
C THR A 281 -9.56 9.78 21.43
N GLY A 282 -9.30 9.73 20.13
CA GLY A 282 -8.28 8.89 19.51
C GLY A 282 -6.90 9.55 19.43
N ALA A 283 -6.85 10.84 19.10
CA ALA A 283 -5.59 11.58 18.93
C ALA A 283 -5.32 12.56 20.09
N TRP A 284 -6.21 13.54 20.31
CA TRP A 284 -5.99 14.61 21.29
C TRP A 284 -5.79 14.09 22.71
N ARG A 285 -6.64 13.16 23.16
CA ARG A 285 -6.47 12.49 24.47
C ARG A 285 -5.05 12.04 24.72
N ARG A 286 -4.50 11.28 23.76
CA ARG A 286 -3.18 10.64 23.89
C ARG A 286 -2.07 11.68 23.84
N MET A 287 -2.13 12.64 22.93
CA MET A 287 -1.16 13.73 22.85
C MET A 287 -1.14 14.55 24.15
N VAL A 288 -2.32 14.91 24.67
CA VAL A 288 -2.47 15.67 25.93
C VAL A 288 -1.91 14.90 27.12
N GLN A 289 -2.25 13.61 27.26
CA GLN A 289 -1.74 12.75 28.34
C GLN A 289 -0.21 12.62 28.27
N ALA A 290 0.34 12.43 27.07
CA ALA A 290 1.77 12.31 26.84
C ALA A 290 2.54 13.61 27.17
N ILE A 291 1.97 14.78 26.87
CA ILE A 291 2.53 16.09 27.24
C ILE A 291 2.40 16.32 28.76
N ALA A 292 1.27 15.93 29.35
CA ALA A 292 1.04 15.98 30.79
C ALA A 292 2.01 15.08 31.58
N ALA A 293 2.39 13.92 31.04
CA ALA A 293 3.35 12.99 31.66
C ALA A 293 4.83 13.42 31.51
N GLY A 294 5.16 14.23 30.50
CA GLY A 294 6.54 14.63 30.19
C GLY A 294 7.31 13.58 29.36
N ARG A 295 8.58 13.87 29.02
CA ARG A 295 9.36 13.14 27.99
C ARG A 295 9.76 11.68 28.31
N GLY A 296 9.25 11.06 29.38
CA GLY A 296 9.68 9.71 29.78
C GLY A 296 8.63 8.80 30.43
N GLY A 297 7.33 9.08 30.28
CA GLY A 297 6.29 8.43 31.10
C GLY A 297 5.05 7.91 30.36
N PHE A 298 5.06 7.74 29.04
CA PHE A 298 3.88 7.26 28.31
C PHE A 298 4.24 6.04 27.44
N ASP A 299 3.77 4.87 27.86
CA ASP A 299 3.83 3.61 27.11
C ASP A 299 2.44 3.36 26.48
N GLU A 300 2.38 3.36 25.15
CA GLU A 300 1.15 3.32 24.36
C GLU A 300 0.36 2.01 24.53
N GLN A 301 1.05 0.91 24.91
CA GLN A 301 0.41 -0.41 25.06
C GLN A 301 -0.23 -0.62 26.44
N SER A 302 0.03 0.29 27.41
CA SER A 302 -0.22 0.04 28.83
C SER A 302 -1.54 0.58 29.39
N THR A 303 -2.35 1.33 28.63
CA THR A 303 -3.54 2.00 29.18
C THR A 303 -4.83 1.77 28.37
N VAL A 304 -5.51 0.66 28.65
CA VAL A 304 -6.97 0.55 28.47
C VAL A 304 -7.60 1.17 29.71
N ILE A 305 -7.87 2.47 29.68
CA ILE A 305 -8.80 3.09 30.65
C ILE A 305 -10.13 3.24 29.93
N SER A 306 -11.08 2.37 30.28
CA SER A 306 -12.48 2.48 29.87
C SER A 306 -13.03 3.86 30.27
N PRO A 307 -13.86 4.52 29.45
CA PRO A 307 -14.45 5.79 29.81
C PRO A 307 -15.44 5.60 30.98
N THR A 308 -15.15 6.24 32.12
CA THR A 308 -16.16 6.46 33.16
C THR A 308 -17.09 7.57 32.67
N ILE A 309 -18.15 7.20 31.98
CA ILE A 309 -19.34 8.04 31.85
C ILE A 309 -20.09 7.92 33.17
N HIS A 310 -20.27 9.04 33.88
CA HIS A 310 -21.22 9.11 34.98
C HIS A 310 -22.64 8.98 34.43
N THR A 311 -23.24 7.81 34.60
CA THR A 311 -24.70 7.65 34.65
C THR A 311 -25.07 6.83 35.89
N PRO A 312 -26.22 7.10 36.53
CA PRO A 312 -26.57 6.52 37.83
C PRO A 312 -26.84 5.01 37.73
N GLU A 313 -26.43 4.31 38.79
CA GLU A 313 -26.78 2.96 39.28
C GLU A 313 -27.73 2.09 38.44
N GLU A 314 -27.31 0.85 38.14
CA GLU A 314 -27.85 -0.37 38.75
C GLU A 314 -27.09 -1.63 38.27
N ASP A 315 -26.72 -2.45 39.27
CA ASP A 315 -26.55 -3.91 39.27
C ASP A 315 -25.85 -4.64 38.11
N PHE A 316 -24.66 -5.19 38.39
CA PHE A 316 -24.41 -6.64 38.44
C PHE A 316 -22.93 -6.89 38.78
N ALA A 317 -22.65 -7.33 40.01
CA ALA A 317 -21.36 -7.84 40.43
C ALA A 317 -21.55 -9.29 40.89
N THR A 318 -20.93 -10.28 40.23
CA THR A 318 -20.49 -11.53 40.89
C THR A 318 -19.42 -12.27 40.07
N ALA A 319 -18.38 -12.71 40.78
CA ALA A 319 -17.35 -13.71 40.44
C ALA A 319 -16.22 -13.25 39.48
N CYS A 320 -14.93 -13.49 39.73
CA CYS A 320 -14.28 -14.41 40.66
C CYS A 320 -12.88 -13.86 41.03
N SER A 321 -12.60 -13.86 42.33
CA SER A 321 -11.28 -13.75 42.94
C SER A 321 -10.55 -15.10 42.87
N ASP A 322 -9.39 -15.17 42.22
CA ASP A 322 -8.25 -15.99 42.67
C ASP A 322 -7.10 -15.94 41.65
N CYS A 323 -6.04 -15.19 41.96
CA CYS A 323 -4.67 -15.71 42.05
C CYS A 323 -3.69 -14.53 42.22
N GLY A 324 -3.07 -14.46 43.39
CA GLY A 324 -1.90 -13.64 43.63
C GLY A 324 -0.64 -14.39 43.19
N ASP A 325 0.29 -13.69 42.57
CA ASP A 325 1.72 -13.89 42.83
C ASP A 325 2.54 -12.66 42.40
N PRO A 326 3.58 -12.26 43.17
CA PRO A 326 4.38 -11.08 42.91
C PRO A 326 5.67 -11.44 42.16
N LEU A 327 5.89 -10.90 40.96
CA LEU A 327 7.22 -10.95 40.33
C LEU A 327 7.56 -9.58 39.74
N PHE A 328 8.22 -8.77 40.57
CA PHE A 328 9.03 -7.65 40.11
C PHE A 328 10.43 -8.14 39.72
N ALA A 329 10.93 -7.58 38.61
CA ALA A 329 12.32 -7.44 38.18
C ALA A 329 13.06 -8.70 37.69
N SER A 330 13.29 -8.78 36.38
CA SER A 330 14.58 -8.50 35.72
C SER A 330 14.60 -9.02 34.28
N ASP A 331 15.29 -8.28 33.40
CA ASP A 331 15.69 -8.63 32.02
C ASP A 331 14.65 -8.43 30.90
N LEU A 332 14.55 -7.16 30.45
CA LEU A 332 14.09 -6.81 29.11
C LEU A 332 15.12 -7.28 28.07
N THR A 333 15.07 -8.56 27.73
CA THR A 333 15.48 -8.99 26.40
C THR A 333 14.27 -8.81 25.49
N PHE A 334 14.35 -7.86 24.56
CA PHE A 334 13.36 -7.68 23.50
C PHE A 334 13.46 -8.90 22.57
N THR A 335 12.90 -10.02 23.02
CA THR A 335 12.63 -11.15 22.16
C THR A 335 11.54 -10.67 21.21
N HIS A 336 11.90 -10.42 19.95
CA HIS A 336 10.93 -10.31 18.87
C HIS A 336 10.02 -11.53 18.99
N ILE A 337 8.80 -11.34 19.50
CA ILE A 337 7.75 -12.34 19.40
C ILE A 337 7.50 -12.44 17.90
N CYS A 338 8.16 -13.41 17.26
CA CYS A 338 8.01 -13.66 15.84
C CYS A 338 6.57 -14.14 15.65
N ARG A 339 5.68 -13.21 15.34
CA ARG A 339 4.29 -13.48 15.04
C ARG A 339 4.27 -14.51 13.92
N LYS A 340 3.45 -15.57 14.09
CA LYS A 340 3.22 -16.53 13.00
C LYS A 340 2.70 -15.76 11.76
N PRO A 341 3.34 -15.89 10.59
CA PRO A 341 2.84 -15.33 9.34
C PRO A 341 1.37 -15.68 9.11
N ARG A 342 0.54 -14.68 8.79
CA ARG A 342 -0.84 -14.92 8.38
C ARG A 342 -0.87 -15.28 6.90
N ARG A 343 -1.71 -16.24 6.55
CA ARG A 343 -1.96 -16.65 5.18
C ARG A 343 -3.36 -16.25 4.79
N ARG A 344 -3.56 -15.71 3.59
CA ARG A 344 -4.88 -15.55 2.99
C ARG A 344 -4.79 -15.85 1.51
N ALA A 345 -5.81 -16.50 0.96
CA ALA A 345 -5.93 -16.71 -0.47
C ALA A 345 -7.32 -16.30 -0.98
N LEU A 346 -7.35 -15.71 -2.16
CA LEU A 346 -8.56 -15.44 -2.93
C LEU A 346 -8.49 -16.21 -4.24
N LEU A 347 -9.45 -17.09 -4.50
CA LEU A 347 -9.54 -17.87 -5.74
C LEU A 347 -10.84 -17.51 -6.48
N VAL A 348 -10.69 -17.06 -7.72
CA VAL A 348 -11.80 -16.62 -8.57
C VAL A 348 -11.86 -17.52 -9.80
N GLY A 349 -13.04 -18.04 -10.10
CA GLY A 349 -13.29 -18.92 -11.25
C GLY A 349 -14.60 -18.58 -11.92
N ILE A 350 -14.58 -18.21 -13.21
CA ILE A 350 -15.78 -17.78 -13.93
C ILE A 350 -15.95 -18.66 -15.17
N ASN A 351 -16.97 -19.51 -15.13
CA ASN A 351 -17.41 -20.33 -16.26
C ASN A 351 -18.57 -19.67 -17.00
N THR A 352 -19.53 -19.13 -16.25
CA THR A 352 -20.76 -18.60 -16.81
C THR A 352 -20.60 -17.10 -17.05
N TYR A 353 -20.86 -16.65 -18.28
CA TYR A 353 -20.95 -15.22 -18.63
C TYR A 353 -22.35 -14.92 -19.18
N PRO A 354 -22.82 -13.65 -19.13
CA PRO A 354 -24.15 -13.29 -19.63
C PRO A 354 -24.39 -13.66 -21.10
N ASN A 355 -23.34 -13.63 -21.92
CA ASN A 355 -23.38 -14.11 -23.30
C ASN A 355 -22.91 -15.58 -23.35
N GLU A 356 -23.76 -16.46 -23.88
CA GLU A 356 -23.50 -17.90 -23.96
C GLU A 356 -22.25 -18.25 -24.78
N ALA A 357 -21.91 -17.43 -25.79
CA ALA A 357 -20.71 -17.62 -26.60
C ALA A 357 -19.40 -17.42 -25.82
N ASP A 358 -19.47 -16.69 -24.70
CA ASP A 358 -18.34 -16.37 -23.83
C ASP A 358 -18.21 -17.37 -22.67
N CYS A 359 -19.09 -18.37 -22.56
CA CYS A 359 -19.01 -19.35 -21.48
C CYS A 359 -17.76 -20.26 -21.60
N LEU A 360 -17.14 -20.54 -20.45
CA LEU A 360 -16.02 -21.46 -20.24
C LEU A 360 -16.47 -22.66 -19.38
N GLU A 361 -15.63 -23.69 -19.26
CA GLU A 361 -16.00 -24.92 -18.54
C GLU A 361 -15.03 -25.30 -17.41
N GLY A 362 -13.76 -24.93 -17.53
CA GLY A 362 -12.67 -25.38 -16.65
C GLY A 362 -12.31 -24.46 -15.49
N CYS A 363 -12.80 -23.23 -15.46
CA CYS A 363 -12.35 -22.22 -14.49
C CYS A 363 -12.72 -22.55 -13.04
N ILE A 364 -13.93 -23.08 -12.82
CA ILE A 364 -14.34 -23.53 -11.48
C ILE A 364 -13.52 -24.75 -11.04
N ASN A 365 -13.21 -25.68 -11.95
CA ASN A 365 -12.38 -26.84 -11.65
C ASN A 365 -10.95 -26.43 -11.30
N ASP A 366 -10.40 -25.42 -11.97
CA ASP A 366 -9.11 -24.83 -11.64
C ASP A 366 -9.09 -24.27 -10.22
N VAL A 367 -10.15 -23.56 -9.80
CA VAL A 367 -10.27 -23.06 -8.43
C VAL A 367 -10.27 -24.20 -7.42
N TYR A 368 -11.01 -25.29 -7.66
CA TYR A 368 -10.99 -26.44 -6.77
C TYR A 368 -9.63 -27.13 -6.73
N LEU A 369 -8.94 -27.23 -7.88
CA LEU A 369 -7.59 -27.76 -7.97
C LEU A 369 -6.62 -26.91 -7.14
N MET A 370 -6.62 -25.60 -7.32
CA MET A 370 -5.79 -24.67 -6.56
C MET A 370 -6.14 -24.65 -5.08
N ASN A 371 -7.42 -24.68 -4.70
CA ASN A 371 -7.85 -24.80 -3.31
C ASN A 371 -7.26 -26.05 -2.64
N SER A 372 -7.32 -27.20 -3.32
CA SER A 372 -6.75 -28.44 -2.79
C SER A 372 -5.23 -28.33 -2.59
N ILE A 373 -4.52 -27.74 -3.56
CA ILE A 373 -3.08 -27.49 -3.46
C ILE A 373 -2.75 -26.56 -2.29
N LEU A 374 -3.47 -25.45 -2.12
CA LEU A 374 -3.20 -24.50 -1.04
C LEU A 374 -3.40 -25.13 0.34
N GLN A 375 -4.44 -25.95 0.50
CA GLN A 375 -4.64 -26.71 1.73
C GLN A 375 -3.55 -27.76 1.96
N GLU A 376 -3.08 -28.44 0.91
CA GLU A 376 -1.89 -29.28 0.98
C GLU A 376 -0.65 -28.46 1.44
N LEU A 377 -0.50 -27.22 0.98
CA LEU A 377 0.56 -26.29 1.38
C LEU A 377 0.34 -25.67 2.78
N GLY A 378 -0.76 -26.00 3.46
CA GLY A 378 -1.04 -25.61 4.83
C GLY A 378 -1.79 -24.29 4.99
N PHE A 379 -2.49 -23.81 3.96
CA PHE A 379 -3.54 -22.80 4.14
C PHE A 379 -4.71 -23.45 4.86
N ALA A 380 -5.23 -22.77 5.90
CA ALA A 380 -6.47 -23.21 6.55
C ALA A 380 -7.66 -22.88 5.62
N ALA A 381 -8.73 -23.67 5.70
CA ALA A 381 -9.89 -23.46 4.82
C ALA A 381 -10.55 -22.09 5.07
N GLU A 382 -10.56 -21.63 6.32
CA GLU A 382 -11.05 -20.31 6.73
C GLU A 382 -10.22 -19.13 6.21
N ASP A 383 -8.97 -19.39 5.81
CA ASP A 383 -8.05 -18.42 5.23
C ASP A 383 -8.17 -18.34 3.69
N ILE A 384 -9.08 -19.11 3.08
CA ILE A 384 -9.30 -19.15 1.63
C ILE A 384 -10.72 -18.63 1.32
N ARG A 385 -10.83 -17.59 0.49
CA ARG A 385 -12.11 -17.12 -0.06
C ARG A 385 -12.24 -17.48 -1.53
N LEU A 386 -13.44 -17.91 -1.91
CA LEU A 386 -13.79 -18.26 -3.29
C LEU A 386 -14.81 -17.27 -3.86
N ALA A 387 -14.75 -17.02 -5.16
CA ALA A 387 -15.78 -16.33 -5.93
C ALA A 387 -16.02 -17.07 -7.25
N PHE A 388 -17.29 -17.35 -7.55
CA PHE A 388 -17.70 -18.10 -8.73
C PHE A 388 -18.76 -17.33 -9.50
N ASP A 389 -18.68 -17.36 -10.83
CA ASP A 389 -19.71 -16.89 -11.76
C ASP A 389 -20.33 -15.53 -11.32
N ASP A 390 -21.64 -15.45 -11.11
CA ASP A 390 -22.38 -14.25 -10.71
C ASP A 390 -21.85 -13.57 -9.43
N ARG A 391 -21.24 -14.34 -8.52
CA ARG A 391 -20.61 -13.83 -7.30
C ARG A 391 -19.20 -13.29 -7.51
N ALA A 392 -18.61 -13.59 -8.66
CA ALA A 392 -17.41 -12.95 -9.19
C ALA A 392 -17.77 -11.76 -10.10
N SER A 393 -18.80 -10.99 -9.69
CA SER A 393 -19.04 -9.65 -10.19
C SER A 393 -17.87 -8.72 -9.86
N THR A 394 -17.84 -7.56 -10.50
CA THR A 394 -16.78 -6.57 -10.33
C THR A 394 -16.63 -6.18 -8.86
N ASP A 395 -17.73 -5.78 -8.21
CA ASP A 395 -17.74 -5.45 -6.78
C ASP A 395 -17.40 -6.67 -5.90
N GLY A 396 -17.88 -7.87 -6.28
CA GLY A 396 -17.60 -9.11 -5.57
C GLY A 396 -16.11 -9.47 -5.55
N ILE A 397 -15.39 -9.21 -6.65
CA ILE A 397 -13.94 -9.40 -6.75
C ILE A 397 -13.21 -8.30 -5.96
N ARG A 398 -13.58 -7.02 -6.15
CA ARG A 398 -12.97 -5.87 -5.45
C ARG A 398 -13.04 -6.02 -3.93
N ASP A 399 -14.19 -6.33 -3.37
CA ASP A 399 -14.38 -6.55 -1.93
C ASP A 399 -13.45 -7.63 -1.36
N ARG A 400 -13.25 -8.70 -2.13
CA ARG A 400 -12.39 -9.82 -1.72
C ARG A 400 -10.91 -9.49 -1.88
N LEU A 401 -10.52 -8.68 -2.87
CA LEU A 401 -9.17 -8.15 -2.99
C LEU A 401 -8.82 -7.23 -1.82
N HIS A 402 -9.76 -6.35 -1.41
CA HIS A 402 -9.60 -5.55 -0.19
C HIS A 402 -9.38 -6.45 1.03
N TRP A 403 -10.23 -7.47 1.24
CA TRP A 403 -10.02 -8.42 2.34
C TRP A 403 -8.68 -9.17 2.25
N LEU A 404 -8.24 -9.53 1.05
CA LEU A 404 -6.99 -10.26 0.85
C LEU A 404 -5.80 -9.42 1.33
N LEU A 405 -5.78 -8.14 0.95
CA LEU A 405 -4.63 -7.25 1.14
C LEU A 405 -4.75 -6.35 2.38
N ASP A 406 -5.86 -6.44 3.11
CA ASP A 406 -6.07 -5.75 4.37
C ASP A 406 -5.07 -6.17 5.47
N GLY A 407 -4.47 -5.16 6.11
CA GLY A 407 -3.61 -5.29 7.29
C GLY A 407 -2.41 -6.23 7.12
N VAL A 408 -1.85 -6.32 5.91
CA VAL A 408 -0.69 -7.16 5.60
C VAL A 408 0.53 -6.63 6.36
N ARG A 409 1.22 -7.54 7.08
CA ARG A 409 2.46 -7.21 7.79
C ARG A 409 3.66 -7.91 7.18
N ALA A 410 4.86 -7.50 7.58
CA ALA A 410 6.10 -8.17 7.22
C ALA A 410 6.00 -9.70 7.46
N GLY A 411 6.36 -10.49 6.45
CA GLY A 411 6.33 -11.95 6.48
C GLY A 411 4.97 -12.60 6.19
N ASP A 412 3.86 -11.84 6.14
CA ASP A 412 2.55 -12.39 5.77
C ASP A 412 2.57 -12.94 4.32
N GLU A 413 1.81 -14.02 4.07
CA GLU A 413 1.69 -14.66 2.75
C GLU A 413 0.29 -14.43 2.18
N ARG A 414 0.22 -14.03 0.90
CA ARG A 414 -1.02 -13.74 0.18
C ARG A 414 -0.99 -14.41 -1.18
N LEU A 415 -2.12 -14.97 -1.59
CA LEU A 415 -2.27 -15.54 -2.92
C LEU A 415 -3.58 -15.08 -3.57
N PHE A 416 -3.48 -14.60 -4.80
CA PHE A 416 -4.63 -14.34 -5.66
C PHE A 416 -4.57 -15.28 -6.86
N PHE A 417 -5.61 -16.06 -7.07
CA PHE A 417 -5.77 -16.93 -8.22
C PHE A 417 -6.99 -16.49 -9.01
N TYR A 418 -6.82 -16.30 -10.31
CA TYR A 418 -7.89 -15.95 -11.23
C TYR A 418 -7.89 -16.91 -12.41
N SER A 419 -9.04 -17.50 -12.71
CA SER A 419 -9.30 -18.30 -13.90
C SER A 419 -10.59 -17.83 -14.56
N GLY A 420 -10.49 -17.35 -15.80
CA GLY A 420 -11.59 -16.70 -16.51
C GLY A 420 -11.08 -15.94 -17.72
N HIS A 421 -11.88 -15.01 -18.25
CA HIS A 421 -11.48 -14.18 -19.37
C HIS A 421 -10.56 -13.02 -18.95
N GLY A 422 -9.64 -12.65 -19.84
CA GLY A 422 -8.95 -11.36 -19.83
C GLY A 422 -9.33 -10.54 -21.06
N ALA A 423 -9.15 -9.22 -21.00
CA ALA A 423 -9.34 -8.32 -22.13
C ALA A 423 -8.33 -7.17 -22.13
N GLN A 424 -8.32 -6.41 -23.22
CA GLN A 424 -7.59 -5.15 -23.39
C GLN A 424 -8.58 -4.04 -23.71
N MET A 425 -8.55 -2.94 -22.94
CA MET A 425 -9.45 -1.81 -23.12
C MET A 425 -8.69 -0.51 -23.39
N PRO A 426 -9.16 0.34 -24.32
CA PRO A 426 -8.53 1.64 -24.54
C PRO A 426 -8.68 2.53 -23.30
N GLY A 427 -7.56 3.09 -22.84
CA GLY A 427 -7.53 4.16 -21.84
C GLY A 427 -7.49 5.53 -22.52
N TYR A 428 -8.12 6.52 -21.89
CA TYR A 428 -8.27 7.87 -22.46
C TYR A 428 -7.52 8.90 -21.61
N GLY A 429 -6.86 9.84 -22.29
CA GLY A 429 -6.17 10.99 -21.72
C GLY A 429 -6.93 12.30 -21.94
N ILE A 430 -6.19 13.42 -21.91
CA ILE A 430 -6.75 14.77 -22.11
C ILE A 430 -7.46 14.87 -23.46
N GLY A 431 -8.67 15.44 -23.46
CA GLY A 431 -9.47 15.62 -24.67
C GLY A 431 -10.08 14.31 -25.20
N GLU A 432 -10.20 13.28 -24.34
CA GLU A 432 -10.80 11.98 -24.67
C GLU A 432 -10.07 11.23 -25.78
N THR A 433 -8.78 11.52 -25.97
CA THR A 433 -7.94 10.78 -26.92
C THR A 433 -7.40 9.51 -26.27
N VAL A 434 -7.46 8.39 -27.00
CA VAL A 434 -6.82 7.15 -26.55
C VAL A 434 -5.32 7.37 -26.41
N ASP A 435 -4.80 7.17 -25.20
CA ASP A 435 -3.38 7.37 -24.84
C ASP A 435 -2.70 6.09 -24.33
N ARG A 436 -3.46 5.01 -24.13
CA ARG A 436 -2.96 3.72 -23.67
C ARG A 436 -3.93 2.58 -23.97
N LEU A 437 -3.48 1.36 -23.71
CA LEU A 437 -4.29 0.16 -23.69
C LEU A 437 -4.09 -0.53 -22.34
N ASP A 438 -5.17 -0.78 -21.59
CA ASP A 438 -5.12 -1.36 -20.25
C ASP A 438 -5.54 -2.83 -20.30
N GLU A 439 -4.71 -3.73 -19.75
CA GLU A 439 -5.13 -5.12 -19.50
C GLU A 439 -6.11 -5.16 -18.32
N CYS A 440 -7.18 -5.95 -18.45
CA CYS A 440 -8.17 -6.13 -17.39
C CYS A 440 -8.55 -7.60 -17.21
N LEU A 441 -8.89 -7.98 -15.98
CA LEU A 441 -9.67 -9.18 -15.72
C LEU A 441 -11.12 -8.89 -16.09
N VAL A 442 -11.86 -9.91 -16.52
CA VAL A 442 -13.25 -9.81 -16.97
C VAL A 442 -14.17 -10.44 -15.92
N PRO A 443 -14.79 -9.63 -15.04
CA PRO A 443 -15.81 -10.12 -14.11
C PRO A 443 -17.05 -10.63 -14.82
N TYR A 444 -17.96 -11.26 -14.07
CA TYR A 444 -19.23 -11.75 -14.61
C TYR A 444 -20.09 -10.65 -15.26
N ASP A 445 -20.09 -9.45 -14.68
CA ASP A 445 -20.90 -8.30 -15.10
C ASP A 445 -20.17 -7.36 -16.07
N PHE A 446 -19.07 -7.81 -16.67
CA PHE A 446 -18.28 -7.02 -17.61
C PHE A 446 -19.07 -6.54 -18.83
N ASP A 447 -18.99 -5.24 -19.12
CA ASP A 447 -19.73 -4.58 -20.20
C ASP A 447 -18.83 -3.68 -21.08
N TRP A 448 -17.52 -3.94 -21.09
CA TRP A 448 -16.51 -3.12 -21.76
C TRP A 448 -16.38 -1.68 -21.25
N THR A 449 -16.91 -1.39 -20.06
CA THR A 449 -16.63 -0.14 -19.35
C THR A 449 -15.59 -0.35 -18.25
N PRO A 450 -14.78 0.67 -17.91
CA PRO A 450 -13.87 0.61 -16.75
C PRO A 450 -14.58 0.30 -15.43
N ALA A 451 -15.87 0.67 -15.30
CA ALA A 451 -16.62 0.48 -14.06
C ALA A 451 -16.88 -1.00 -13.74
N HIS A 452 -17.10 -1.83 -14.76
CA HIS A 452 -17.32 -3.27 -14.66
C HIS A 452 -16.12 -4.12 -15.09
N ALA A 453 -14.91 -3.56 -14.99
CA ALA A 453 -13.65 -4.27 -15.21
C ALA A 453 -12.83 -4.26 -13.92
N VAL A 454 -11.92 -5.22 -13.78
CA VAL A 454 -10.87 -5.14 -12.75
C VAL A 454 -9.56 -4.83 -13.47
N LEU A 455 -9.08 -3.59 -13.31
CA LEU A 455 -7.90 -3.05 -14.01
C LEU A 455 -6.62 -3.30 -13.21
N ASP A 456 -5.46 -3.33 -13.89
CA ASP A 456 -4.16 -3.42 -13.21
C ASP A 456 -3.94 -2.28 -12.20
N ASP A 457 -4.25 -1.04 -12.60
CA ASP A 457 -4.07 0.14 -11.76
C ASP A 457 -4.83 0.00 -10.41
N GLU A 458 -6.01 -0.62 -10.42
CA GLU A 458 -6.81 -0.85 -9.19
C GLU A 458 -6.15 -1.88 -8.26
N ILE A 459 -5.66 -2.99 -8.79
CA ILE A 459 -4.98 -4.02 -7.98
C ILE A 459 -3.62 -3.48 -7.49
N PHE A 460 -2.94 -2.71 -8.32
CA PHE A 460 -1.69 -2.04 -8.00
C PHE A 460 -1.83 -1.11 -6.79
N ASP A 461 -2.89 -0.32 -6.72
CA ASP A 461 -3.11 0.58 -5.58
C ASP A 461 -3.20 -0.18 -4.25
N LEU A 462 -3.76 -1.39 -4.27
CA LEU A 462 -3.84 -2.26 -3.09
C LEU A 462 -2.49 -2.85 -2.68
N TYR A 463 -1.67 -3.29 -3.65
CA TYR A 463 -0.41 -3.95 -3.30
C TYR A 463 0.79 -3.00 -3.20
N SER A 464 0.75 -1.79 -3.80
CA SER A 464 1.93 -0.93 -3.97
C SER A 464 2.62 -0.54 -2.66
N GLN A 465 1.87 -0.49 -1.55
CA GLN A 465 2.38 -0.09 -0.23
C GLN A 465 2.61 -1.28 0.72
N LEU A 466 2.43 -2.52 0.26
CA LEU A 466 2.69 -3.69 1.09
C LEU A 466 4.15 -3.73 1.57
N PRO A 467 4.44 -4.26 2.78
CA PRO A 467 5.81 -4.47 3.27
C PRO A 467 6.61 -5.36 2.32
N TYR A 468 7.88 -5.03 2.02
CA TYR A 468 8.71 -5.82 1.10
C TYR A 468 8.95 -7.26 1.55
N GLU A 469 8.89 -7.50 2.86
CA GLU A 469 9.03 -8.79 3.52
C GLU A 469 7.77 -9.65 3.36
N SER A 470 6.64 -9.07 2.95
CA SER A 470 5.44 -9.85 2.62
C SER A 470 5.63 -10.65 1.33
N HIS A 471 4.86 -11.72 1.18
CA HIS A 471 4.89 -12.63 0.04
C HIS A 471 3.53 -12.64 -0.64
N PHE A 472 3.36 -11.82 -1.68
CA PHE A 472 2.14 -11.81 -2.49
C PHE A 472 2.38 -12.43 -3.87
N VAL A 473 1.62 -13.49 -4.17
CA VAL A 473 1.65 -14.21 -5.44
C VAL A 473 0.30 -14.07 -6.14
N MET A 474 0.33 -13.73 -7.42
CA MET A 474 -0.82 -13.72 -8.31
C MET A 474 -0.62 -14.81 -9.38
N VAL A 475 -1.66 -15.60 -9.62
CA VAL A 475 -1.68 -16.61 -10.68
C VAL A 475 -2.89 -16.32 -11.56
N LEU A 476 -2.62 -15.95 -12.81
CA LEU A 476 -3.61 -15.47 -13.77
C LEU A 476 -3.70 -16.47 -14.93
N ASP A 477 -4.75 -17.29 -14.93
CA ASP A 477 -5.08 -18.22 -16.00
C ASP A 477 -6.13 -17.61 -16.94
N CYS A 478 -5.68 -16.59 -17.67
CA CYS A 478 -6.42 -15.84 -18.67
C CYS A 478 -5.47 -15.33 -19.77
N CYS A 479 -6.01 -14.87 -20.89
CA CYS A 479 -5.25 -14.13 -21.90
C CYS A 479 -5.90 -12.78 -22.19
N HIS A 480 -5.06 -11.79 -22.48
CA HIS A 480 -5.47 -10.41 -22.79
C HIS A 480 -5.38 -10.10 -24.29
N SER A 481 -4.90 -11.05 -25.09
CA SER A 481 -4.84 -10.98 -26.54
C SER A 481 -6.25 -11.10 -27.12
N GLY A 482 -6.72 -10.03 -27.78
CA GLY A 482 -7.94 -10.09 -28.56
C GLY A 482 -7.70 -10.90 -29.83
N GLY A 483 -8.46 -11.96 -30.05
CA GLY A 483 -8.50 -12.61 -31.37
C GLY A 483 -9.57 -13.66 -31.51
N MET A 484 -9.92 -13.91 -32.78
CA MET A 484 -11.00 -14.84 -33.14
C MET A 484 -10.45 -16.26 -33.15
N THR A 485 -11.01 -17.13 -32.30
CA THR A 485 -10.89 -18.57 -32.50
C THR A 485 -11.79 -19.00 -33.67
N ARG A 486 -11.34 -20.01 -34.42
CA ARG A 486 -12.18 -20.64 -35.44
C ARG A 486 -13.18 -21.57 -34.75
N ASP A 487 -14.40 -21.67 -35.29
CA ASP A 487 -15.39 -22.65 -34.84
C ASP A 487 -14.78 -24.06 -34.79
N GLY A 488 -14.90 -24.72 -33.64
CA GLY A 488 -14.33 -26.06 -33.38
C GLY A 488 -12.87 -26.08 -32.90
N GLY A 489 -12.22 -24.93 -32.72
CA GLY A 489 -10.90 -24.82 -32.07
C GLY A 489 -10.94 -24.94 -30.55
N ALA A 490 -9.76 -25.00 -29.91
CA ALA A 490 -9.68 -24.96 -28.45
C ALA A 490 -10.26 -23.64 -27.91
N ARG A 491 -11.08 -23.71 -26.84
CA ARG A 491 -11.63 -22.51 -26.19
C ARG A 491 -10.50 -21.69 -25.59
N VAL A 492 -10.52 -20.37 -25.85
CA VAL A 492 -9.53 -19.41 -25.35
C VAL A 492 -10.11 -18.60 -24.20
N ARG A 493 -9.24 -18.19 -23.28
CA ARG A 493 -9.59 -17.46 -22.07
C ARG A 493 -9.38 -15.94 -22.21
N GLY A 494 -9.85 -15.39 -23.33
CA GLY A 494 -9.80 -13.95 -23.60
C GLY A 494 -11.00 -13.48 -24.42
N LEU A 495 -11.40 -12.22 -24.25
CA LEU A 495 -12.50 -11.61 -25.01
C LEU A 495 -11.97 -10.65 -26.08
N ALA A 496 -12.57 -10.73 -27.26
CA ALA A 496 -12.32 -9.78 -28.34
C ALA A 496 -13.22 -8.53 -28.18
N PRO A 497 -12.68 -7.31 -28.35
CA PRO A 497 -13.49 -6.09 -28.23
C PRO A 497 -14.58 -6.03 -29.31
N PRO A 498 -15.77 -5.50 -28.99
CA PRO A 498 -16.77 -5.07 -29.96
C PRO A 498 -16.18 -4.15 -31.02
N ASP A 499 -16.78 -4.11 -32.20
CA ASP A 499 -16.22 -3.42 -33.37
C ASP A 499 -15.98 -1.92 -33.12
N ASP A 500 -16.85 -1.25 -32.37
CA ASP A 500 -16.72 0.17 -32.04
C ASP A 500 -15.54 0.43 -31.09
N ILE A 501 -15.27 -0.46 -30.14
CA ILE A 501 -14.11 -0.39 -29.24
C ILE A 501 -12.84 -0.78 -30.00
N ARG A 502 -12.89 -1.82 -30.84
CA ARG A 502 -11.78 -2.24 -31.69
C ARG A 502 -11.34 -1.11 -32.62
N HIS A 503 -12.27 -0.35 -33.16
CA HIS A 503 -11.94 0.82 -33.98
C HIS A 503 -11.15 1.88 -33.21
N ARG A 504 -11.38 2.04 -31.89
CA ARG A 504 -10.66 3.03 -31.07
C ARG A 504 -9.20 2.66 -30.84
N ILE A 505 -8.85 1.38 -30.86
CA ILE A 505 -7.47 0.88 -30.69
C ILE A 505 -6.68 0.79 -32.01
N LEU A 506 -7.34 1.06 -33.14
CA LEU A 506 -6.74 1.08 -34.46
C LEU A 506 -6.49 2.52 -34.95
N GLN A 507 -5.63 2.65 -35.96
CA GLN A 507 -5.39 3.87 -36.73
C GLN A 507 -5.35 3.54 -38.22
N TRP A 508 -5.84 4.44 -39.06
CA TRP A 508 -5.68 4.33 -40.51
C TRP A 508 -4.29 4.79 -40.90
N GLN A 509 -3.48 3.87 -41.43
CA GLN A 509 -2.21 4.21 -42.04
C GLN A 509 -2.40 4.42 -43.54
N HIS A 510 -2.21 5.68 -43.96
CA HIS A 510 -2.18 6.02 -45.37
C HIS A 510 -0.79 5.71 -45.95
N SER A 511 -0.74 4.91 -47.01
CA SER A 511 0.44 4.79 -47.87
C SER A 511 0.07 5.22 -49.29
N GLU A 512 1.05 5.63 -50.09
CA GLU A 512 0.84 6.10 -51.47
C GLU A 512 0.21 5.02 -52.38
N GLU A 513 0.31 3.74 -52.00
CA GLU A 513 -0.17 2.61 -52.81
C GLU A 513 -1.44 1.95 -52.25
N ARG A 514 -1.55 1.75 -50.91
CA ARG A 514 -2.73 1.14 -50.23
C ARG A 514 -2.81 1.58 -48.77
N GLY A 515 -3.94 2.14 -48.35
CA GLY A 515 -4.18 2.38 -46.93
C GLY A 515 -4.69 1.13 -46.21
N GLN A 516 -4.34 0.99 -44.93
CA GLN A 516 -4.79 -0.13 -44.08
C GLN A 516 -5.00 0.30 -42.63
N TRP A 517 -5.89 -0.40 -41.93
CA TRP A 517 -6.03 -0.27 -40.48
C TRP A 517 -4.90 -1.03 -39.78
N THR A 518 -4.19 -0.36 -38.87
CA THR A 518 -3.15 -0.97 -38.04
C THR A 518 -3.38 -0.64 -36.57
N ALA A 519 -2.70 -1.35 -35.66
CA ALA A 519 -2.62 -0.93 -34.27
C ALA A 519 -2.09 0.51 -34.15
N ARG A 520 -2.54 1.24 -33.12
CA ARG A 520 -2.00 2.56 -32.79
C ARG A 520 -0.54 2.44 -32.36
N THR A 521 0.33 3.11 -33.09
CA THR A 521 1.79 3.15 -32.82
C THR A 521 2.33 4.56 -32.64
N SER A 522 1.51 5.59 -32.86
CA SER A 522 1.92 7.00 -32.80
C SER A 522 1.81 7.62 -31.40
N ILE A 523 1.36 6.87 -30.40
CA ILE A 523 1.21 7.37 -29.03
C ILE A 523 2.57 7.27 -28.32
N PRO A 524 3.09 8.36 -27.74
CA PRO A 524 4.35 8.34 -26.99
C PRO A 524 4.28 7.38 -25.81
N SER A 525 5.35 6.63 -25.59
CA SER A 525 5.45 5.78 -24.39
C SER A 525 5.53 6.64 -23.13
N PRO A 526 4.83 6.27 -22.04
CA PRO A 526 4.91 6.97 -20.76
C PRO A 526 6.28 6.87 -20.09
N ASN A 527 7.14 5.93 -20.52
CA ASN A 527 8.55 5.86 -20.13
C ASN A 527 9.43 5.59 -21.37
N PRO A 528 9.88 6.65 -22.06
CA PRO A 528 10.69 6.52 -23.28
C PRO A 528 12.01 5.78 -23.06
N SER A 529 12.61 5.92 -21.87
CA SER A 529 13.88 5.25 -21.56
C SER A 529 13.70 3.72 -21.48
N LEU A 530 12.63 3.26 -20.83
CA LEU A 530 12.27 1.85 -20.75
C LEU A 530 11.88 1.32 -22.13
N ALA A 531 11.13 2.10 -22.91
CA ALA A 531 10.71 1.77 -24.26
C ALA A 531 11.87 1.59 -25.27
N ALA A 532 13.06 2.09 -24.92
CA ALA A 532 14.28 1.99 -25.72
C ALA A 532 15.16 0.78 -25.36
N LEU A 533 14.89 0.10 -24.23
CA LEU A 533 15.64 -1.08 -23.80
C LEU A 533 15.14 -2.34 -24.48
N ASP A 534 16.02 -3.33 -24.67
CA ASP A 534 15.69 -4.60 -25.33
C ASP A 534 14.59 -5.40 -24.59
N PHE A 535 14.54 -5.28 -23.26
CA PHE A 535 13.50 -5.88 -22.41
C PHE A 535 12.32 -4.93 -22.14
N GLY A 536 12.32 -3.74 -22.74
CA GLY A 536 11.27 -2.74 -22.53
C GLY A 536 9.87 -3.24 -22.91
N THR A 537 9.80 -4.08 -23.94
CA THR A 537 8.55 -4.73 -24.39
C THR A 537 7.95 -5.66 -23.35
N ASP A 538 8.75 -6.23 -22.44
CA ASP A 538 8.23 -7.06 -21.35
C ASP A 538 7.36 -6.25 -20.37
N TYR A 539 7.62 -4.94 -20.30
CA TYR A 539 6.90 -4.00 -19.44
C TYR A 539 5.80 -3.23 -20.17
N LEU A 540 6.07 -2.81 -21.41
CA LEU A 540 5.26 -1.87 -22.19
C LEU A 540 4.41 -2.50 -23.29
N GLY A 541 4.57 -3.81 -23.48
CA GLY A 541 4.07 -4.53 -24.64
C GLY A 541 4.72 -4.11 -25.95
N GLN A 542 4.40 -4.80 -27.04
CA GLN A 542 4.96 -4.51 -28.37
C GLN A 542 4.49 -3.16 -28.92
N SER A 543 3.25 -2.77 -28.58
CA SER A 543 2.66 -1.49 -29.00
C SER A 543 3.26 -0.28 -28.26
N LYS A 544 4.03 -0.52 -27.19
CA LYS A 544 4.63 0.49 -26.29
C LYS A 544 3.64 1.37 -25.53
N ILE A 545 2.35 1.07 -25.65
CA ILE A 545 1.22 1.79 -25.05
C ILE A 545 0.41 0.87 -24.12
N LEU A 546 0.80 -0.40 -24.01
CA LEU A 546 0.11 -1.40 -23.21
C LEU A 546 0.54 -1.26 -21.75
N ARG A 547 -0.45 -1.12 -20.86
CA ARG A 547 -0.29 -1.26 -19.41
C ARG A 547 -0.68 -2.69 -19.03
N ARG A 548 0.32 -3.47 -18.66
CA ARG A 548 0.20 -4.90 -18.35
C ARG A 548 0.12 -5.15 -16.85
N PHE A 549 -0.57 -6.23 -16.47
CA PHE A 549 -0.70 -6.63 -15.08
C PHE A 549 0.65 -6.74 -14.35
N GLY A 550 0.76 -6.05 -13.22
CA GLY A 550 1.95 -6.03 -12.39
C GLY A 550 3.14 -5.30 -12.98
N ARG A 551 2.97 -4.47 -14.01
CA ARG A 551 4.05 -3.62 -14.54
C ARG A 551 3.90 -2.16 -14.13
N SER A 552 2.69 -1.74 -13.70
CA SER A 552 2.28 -0.38 -13.27
C SER A 552 3.27 0.72 -13.62
N ILE A 553 3.26 1.08 -14.90
CA ILE A 553 4.14 2.11 -15.43
C ILE A 553 3.77 3.52 -14.97
N ALA A 554 2.55 3.69 -14.44
CA ALA A 554 2.06 4.96 -13.94
C ALA A 554 2.95 5.54 -12.83
N LEU A 555 3.50 4.69 -11.94
CA LEU A 555 4.46 5.11 -10.90
C LEU A 555 5.94 4.95 -11.32
N ARG A 556 6.19 4.46 -12.54
CA ARG A 556 7.53 4.31 -13.14
C ARG A 556 7.64 5.08 -14.46
N SER A 557 7.05 6.27 -14.49
CA SER A 557 7.09 7.17 -15.66
C SER A 557 8.43 7.90 -15.79
N LEU A 558 9.19 8.00 -14.70
CA LEU A 558 10.55 8.54 -14.72
C LEU A 558 11.48 7.62 -15.53
N PRO A 559 12.50 8.19 -16.19
CA PRO A 559 13.63 7.42 -16.67
C PRO A 559 14.20 6.51 -15.57
N ASN A 560 14.62 5.29 -15.93
CA ASN A 560 15.00 4.27 -14.93
C ASN A 560 16.11 4.75 -13.98
N ASP A 561 17.11 5.46 -14.49
CA ASP A 561 18.18 6.06 -13.70
C ASP A 561 17.64 7.09 -12.70
N ALA A 562 16.78 8.00 -13.16
CA ALA A 562 16.14 9.00 -12.30
C ALA A 562 15.22 8.35 -11.25
N TYR A 563 14.54 7.26 -11.61
CA TYR A 563 13.70 6.49 -10.69
C TYR A 563 14.52 5.78 -9.61
N ASP A 564 15.60 5.11 -10.01
CA ASP A 564 16.51 4.41 -9.09
C ASP A 564 17.22 5.41 -8.17
N ASP A 565 17.64 6.56 -8.70
CA ASP A 565 18.22 7.67 -7.92
C ASP A 565 17.21 8.23 -6.91
N ALA A 566 15.95 8.42 -7.30
CA ALA A 566 14.90 8.86 -6.39
C ALA A 566 14.66 7.84 -5.26
N CYS A 567 14.54 6.56 -5.61
CA CYS A 567 14.35 5.46 -4.65
C CYS A 567 15.52 5.35 -3.67
N SER A 568 16.75 5.41 -4.16
CA SER A 568 17.98 5.47 -3.34
C SER A 568 18.01 6.72 -2.46
N GLY A 569 17.57 7.84 -3.01
CA GLY A 569 17.38 9.12 -2.35
C GLY A 569 16.47 9.02 -1.13
N PHE A 570 15.38 8.27 -1.21
CA PHE A 570 14.45 8.05 -0.09
C PHE A 570 14.80 6.84 0.79
N GLY A 571 15.69 5.95 0.33
CA GLY A 571 16.08 4.75 1.06
C GLY A 571 15.11 3.58 0.92
N HIS A 572 14.48 3.42 -0.24
CA HIS A 572 13.59 2.29 -0.55
C HIS A 572 13.77 1.80 -2.01
N HIS A 573 13.05 0.74 -2.41
CA HIS A 573 13.10 0.15 -3.75
C HIS A 573 11.91 0.51 -4.67
N GLY A 574 11.00 1.35 -4.19
CA GLY A 574 9.81 1.81 -4.89
C GLY A 574 8.52 1.07 -4.47
N PRO A 575 7.43 1.12 -5.25
CA PRO A 575 6.23 0.39 -4.90
C PRO A 575 6.52 -1.12 -4.88
N TYR A 576 5.85 -1.82 -3.97
CA TYR A 576 5.93 -3.27 -3.87
C TYR A 576 5.50 -3.91 -5.20
N LEU A 577 6.17 -5.00 -5.58
CA LEU A 577 5.91 -5.74 -6.81
C LEU A 577 5.64 -7.22 -6.47
N PRO A 578 4.41 -7.74 -6.69
CA PRO A 578 4.11 -9.14 -6.45
C PRO A 578 4.83 -10.08 -7.44
N LEU A 579 4.86 -11.37 -7.11
CA LEU A 579 5.14 -12.41 -8.09
C LEU A 579 3.87 -12.70 -8.89
N ILE A 580 3.91 -12.58 -10.21
CA ILE A 580 2.79 -12.85 -11.09
C ILE A 580 3.16 -13.96 -12.06
N LEU A 581 2.36 -15.03 -12.05
CA LEU A 581 2.41 -16.11 -13.01
C LEU A 581 1.25 -15.94 -13.99
N GLN A 582 1.56 -15.77 -15.28
CA GLN A 582 0.58 -15.61 -16.34
C GLN A 582 0.57 -16.86 -17.23
N ALA A 583 -0.60 -17.29 -17.69
CA ALA A 583 -0.75 -18.51 -18.47
C ALA A 583 -0.13 -18.48 -19.87
N CYS A 584 0.05 -17.29 -20.46
CA CYS A 584 0.59 -17.09 -21.81
C CYS A 584 1.32 -15.74 -21.96
N GLN A 585 2.04 -15.56 -23.07
CA GLN A 585 2.61 -14.27 -23.45
C GLN A 585 1.55 -13.31 -24.03
N GLU A 586 1.92 -12.04 -24.22
CA GLU A 586 1.04 -10.96 -24.71
C GLU A 586 0.30 -11.29 -26.02
N HIS A 587 0.94 -12.03 -26.94
CA HIS A 587 0.42 -12.33 -28.28
C HIS A 587 -0.08 -13.78 -28.43
N GLU A 588 -0.14 -14.50 -27.33
CA GLU A 588 -0.58 -15.89 -27.27
C GLU A 588 -1.94 -15.96 -26.56
N TYR A 589 -2.62 -17.10 -26.67
CA TYR A 589 -3.86 -17.36 -25.94
C TYR A 589 -3.62 -18.35 -24.82
N ALA A 590 -4.41 -18.24 -23.75
CA ALA A 590 -4.54 -19.26 -22.72
C ALA A 590 -5.72 -20.16 -23.07
N TYR A 591 -5.54 -21.48 -22.98
CA TYR A 591 -6.49 -22.47 -23.47
C TYR A 591 -7.12 -23.31 -22.36
N GLU A 592 -8.32 -23.83 -22.63
CA GLU A 592 -8.89 -24.94 -21.86
C GLU A 592 -8.29 -26.29 -22.27
N TYR A 593 -8.03 -27.13 -21.28
CA TYR A 593 -7.55 -28.50 -21.39
C TYR A 593 -8.59 -29.48 -20.82
N ARG A 594 -8.80 -30.60 -21.50
CA ARG A 594 -9.66 -31.69 -20.99
C ARG A 594 -8.81 -32.86 -20.50
N HIS A 595 -8.91 -33.16 -19.21
CA HIS A 595 -8.39 -34.38 -18.64
C HIS A 595 -9.50 -35.42 -18.54
N GLY A 596 -9.60 -36.31 -19.54
CA GLY A 596 -10.77 -37.17 -19.70
C GLY A 596 -12.02 -36.33 -19.96
N SER A 597 -13.05 -36.48 -19.12
CA SER A 597 -14.29 -35.67 -19.21
C SER A 597 -14.21 -34.33 -18.47
N THR A 598 -13.17 -34.09 -17.69
CA THR A 598 -13.11 -32.92 -16.80
C THR A 598 -12.29 -31.79 -17.44
N PRO A 599 -12.87 -30.61 -17.67
CA PRO A 599 -12.17 -29.45 -18.21
C PRO A 599 -11.38 -28.70 -17.11
N TYR A 600 -10.24 -28.13 -17.48
CA TYR A 600 -9.32 -27.31 -16.69
C TYR A 600 -8.69 -26.23 -17.57
N GLY A 601 -7.95 -25.31 -16.99
CA GLY A 601 -6.98 -24.48 -17.69
C GLY A 601 -5.73 -25.29 -18.01
N ALA A 602 -5.24 -25.20 -19.24
CA ALA A 602 -4.02 -25.91 -19.64
C ALA A 602 -2.83 -25.52 -18.76
N PHE A 603 -2.71 -24.23 -18.42
CA PHE A 603 -1.65 -23.72 -17.54
C PHE A 603 -1.84 -24.19 -16.10
N THR A 604 -3.00 -23.92 -15.49
CA THR A 604 -3.26 -24.31 -14.09
C THR A 604 -3.06 -25.80 -13.87
N PHE A 605 -3.59 -26.64 -14.76
CA PHE A 605 -3.42 -28.09 -14.68
C PHE A 605 -1.93 -28.50 -14.74
N SER A 606 -1.20 -27.96 -15.73
CA SER A 606 0.23 -28.28 -15.92
C SER A 606 1.07 -27.83 -14.71
N MET A 607 0.85 -26.61 -14.22
CA MET A 607 1.54 -26.08 -13.04
C MET A 607 1.25 -26.91 -11.78
N ALA A 608 -0.02 -27.27 -11.57
CA ALA A 608 -0.46 -28.10 -10.45
C ALA A 608 0.23 -29.48 -10.42
N GLU A 609 0.35 -30.15 -11.58
CA GLU A 609 1.04 -31.44 -11.69
C GLU A 609 2.51 -31.32 -11.31
N ILE A 610 3.22 -30.31 -11.83
CA ILE A 610 4.64 -30.09 -11.53
C ILE A 610 4.87 -29.83 -10.04
N LEU A 611 4.04 -28.98 -9.43
CA LEU A 611 4.14 -28.67 -8.02
C LEU A 611 3.90 -29.91 -7.15
N ARG A 612 2.88 -30.71 -7.47
CA ARG A 612 2.59 -31.97 -6.76
C ARG A 612 3.70 -33.00 -6.93
N HIS A 613 4.29 -33.11 -8.12
CA HIS A 613 5.43 -34.01 -8.37
C HIS A 613 6.60 -33.66 -7.45
N HIS A 614 7.00 -32.38 -7.38
CA HIS A 614 8.07 -31.94 -6.48
C HIS A 614 7.75 -32.19 -5.01
N ARG A 615 6.51 -31.93 -4.61
CA ARG A 615 6.03 -32.19 -3.25
C ARG A 615 6.09 -33.68 -2.88
N GLN A 616 5.62 -34.56 -3.76
CA GLN A 616 5.65 -36.01 -3.54
C GLN A 616 7.10 -36.53 -3.47
N ALA A 617 7.99 -35.97 -4.28
CA ALA A 617 9.41 -36.26 -4.24
C ALA A 617 10.13 -35.67 -3.01
N GLY A 618 9.48 -34.79 -2.24
CA GLY A 618 10.10 -34.08 -1.12
C GLY A 618 11.24 -33.16 -1.58
N THR A 619 11.10 -32.56 -2.75
CA THR A 619 12.11 -31.68 -3.36
C THR A 619 11.60 -30.24 -3.42
N ALA A 620 12.48 -29.28 -3.09
CA ALA A 620 12.17 -27.87 -3.30
C ALA A 620 12.10 -27.55 -4.79
N VAL A 621 11.24 -26.61 -5.16
CA VAL A 621 11.11 -26.07 -6.51
C VAL A 621 11.00 -24.55 -6.41
N THR A 622 11.75 -23.82 -7.23
CA THR A 622 11.62 -22.36 -7.33
C THR A 622 10.46 -21.97 -8.24
N TYR A 623 10.00 -20.71 -8.19
CA TYR A 623 8.97 -20.24 -9.13
C TYR A 623 9.44 -20.33 -10.60
N GLU A 624 10.71 -20.03 -10.87
CA GLU A 624 11.30 -20.19 -12.20
C GLU A 624 11.31 -21.64 -12.68
N GLN A 625 11.66 -22.59 -11.79
CA GLN A 625 11.63 -24.02 -12.11
C GLN A 625 10.21 -24.53 -12.30
N LEU A 626 9.27 -24.09 -11.46
CA LEU A 626 7.84 -24.42 -11.58
C LEU A 626 7.29 -23.96 -12.93
N LEU A 627 7.56 -22.71 -13.32
CA LEU A 627 7.12 -22.16 -14.59
C LEU A 627 7.75 -22.91 -15.77
N THR A 628 9.06 -23.21 -15.70
CA THR A 628 9.77 -23.95 -16.75
C THR A 628 9.18 -25.36 -16.93
N GLY A 629 8.89 -26.04 -15.81
CA GLY A 629 8.23 -27.36 -15.85
C GLY A 629 6.82 -27.29 -16.43
N ALA A 630 6.04 -26.26 -16.07
CA ALA A 630 4.70 -26.06 -16.62
C ALA A 630 4.74 -25.78 -18.13
N ALA A 631 5.71 -24.98 -18.60
CA ALA A 631 5.92 -24.70 -20.02
C ALA A 631 6.29 -25.97 -20.81
N ALA A 632 7.20 -26.80 -20.28
CA ALA A 632 7.55 -28.09 -20.89
C ALA A 632 6.31 -29.00 -21.00
N ARG A 633 5.51 -29.07 -19.94
CA ARG A 633 4.27 -29.87 -19.92
C ARG A 633 3.23 -29.37 -20.93
N LEU A 634 3.06 -28.06 -21.06
CA LEU A 634 2.19 -27.44 -22.06
C LEU A 634 2.62 -27.80 -23.49
N SER A 635 3.93 -27.76 -23.76
CA SER A 635 4.51 -28.19 -25.03
C SER A 635 4.26 -29.67 -25.31
N ASP A 636 4.41 -30.54 -24.31
CA ASP A 636 4.11 -31.98 -24.42
C ASP A 636 2.63 -32.26 -24.70
N LEU A 637 1.75 -31.38 -24.22
CA LEU A 637 0.31 -31.40 -24.49
C LEU A 637 -0.06 -30.70 -25.81
N HIS A 638 0.93 -30.23 -26.57
CA HIS A 638 0.78 -29.52 -27.84
C HIS A 638 -0.01 -28.20 -27.77
N TYR A 639 0.04 -27.50 -26.63
CA TYR A 639 -0.47 -26.13 -26.54
C TYR A 639 0.59 -25.12 -26.99
N ALA A 640 0.16 -24.14 -27.78
CA ALA A 640 1.03 -23.07 -28.28
C ALA A 640 1.25 -21.92 -27.28
N GLN A 641 0.85 -22.10 -26.01
CA GLN A 641 0.96 -21.07 -24.97
C GLN A 641 2.25 -21.24 -24.17
N THR A 642 2.88 -20.11 -23.88
CA THR A 642 4.12 -20.02 -23.11
C THR A 642 3.87 -19.17 -21.86
N PRO A 643 3.86 -19.76 -20.66
CA PRO A 643 3.55 -19.00 -19.46
C PRO A 643 4.68 -17.99 -19.12
N ALA A 644 4.32 -16.90 -18.45
CA ALA A 644 5.24 -15.84 -18.05
C ALA A 644 5.34 -15.71 -16.53
N LEU A 645 6.52 -15.37 -16.02
CA LEU A 645 6.76 -15.10 -14.60
C LEU A 645 7.37 -13.72 -14.44
N VAL A 646 6.73 -12.92 -13.61
CA VAL A 646 7.19 -11.55 -13.39
C VAL A 646 7.16 -11.17 -11.92
N GLY A 647 8.09 -10.31 -11.53
CA GLY A 647 8.32 -9.92 -10.15
C GLY A 647 9.81 -9.71 -9.87
N PRO A 648 10.18 -9.35 -8.64
CA PRO A 648 11.58 -9.12 -8.27
C PRO A 648 12.43 -10.38 -8.50
N GLY A 649 13.64 -10.21 -9.06
CA GLY A 649 14.53 -11.34 -9.37
C GLY A 649 14.79 -12.25 -8.16
N SER A 650 15.03 -11.66 -6.98
CA SER A 650 15.23 -12.39 -5.73
C SER A 650 14.03 -13.24 -5.31
N LYS A 651 12.80 -12.83 -5.67
CA LYS A 651 11.57 -13.55 -5.39
C LYS A 651 11.30 -14.62 -6.47
N ARG A 652 11.63 -14.37 -7.74
CA ARG A 652 11.45 -15.37 -8.83
C ARG A 652 12.31 -16.61 -8.61
N SER A 653 13.55 -16.43 -8.16
CA SER A 653 14.45 -17.54 -7.83
C SER A 653 14.24 -18.10 -6.42
N SER A 654 13.25 -17.61 -5.67
CA SER A 654 12.91 -18.16 -4.35
C SER A 654 12.10 -19.45 -4.46
N GLU A 655 12.22 -20.30 -3.45
CA GLU A 655 11.45 -21.54 -3.35
C GLU A 655 9.96 -21.24 -3.22
N VAL A 656 9.13 -22.03 -3.91
CA VAL A 656 7.68 -22.05 -3.69
C VAL A 656 7.45 -22.57 -2.28
N PRO A 657 6.83 -21.76 -1.39
CA PRO A 657 6.64 -22.15 -0.01
C PRO A 657 5.98 -23.53 0.11
N PHE A 658 6.57 -24.42 0.92
CA PHE A 658 6.04 -25.77 1.26
C PHE A 658 6.07 -26.82 0.13
N ALA A 659 6.92 -26.63 -0.89
CA ALA A 659 7.34 -27.70 -1.80
C ALA A 659 8.02 -28.87 -1.05
N LEU A 660 8.63 -28.58 0.11
CA LEU A 660 9.09 -29.58 1.07
C LEU A 660 7.96 -29.85 2.07
N GLY A 661 7.48 -31.08 2.13
CA GLY A 661 6.48 -31.49 3.11
C GLY A 661 6.97 -31.19 4.53
N ARG A 662 6.39 -30.19 5.19
CA ARG A 662 6.50 -30.11 6.65
C ARG A 662 5.62 -31.23 7.19
N GLU A 663 6.24 -32.28 7.70
CA GLU A 663 5.57 -33.15 8.66
C GLU A 663 4.91 -32.24 9.69
N SER A 664 3.62 -32.46 9.92
CA SER A 664 2.88 -31.87 11.03
C SER A 664 3.77 -31.92 12.26
N ALA A 665 4.11 -30.77 12.84
CA ALA A 665 4.78 -30.68 14.12
C ALA A 665 3.80 -31.14 15.22
N GLY A 666 3.53 -32.45 15.24
CA GLY A 666 2.90 -33.15 16.33
C GLY A 666 3.90 -33.24 17.46
N SER A 667 3.48 -32.73 18.61
CA SER A 667 4.17 -32.79 19.89
C SER A 667 4.93 -34.12 20.10
N LYS A 668 6.24 -34.11 19.90
CA LYS A 668 7.14 -35.03 20.59
C LYS A 668 8.04 -34.18 21.45
N GLY A 669 7.71 -34.13 22.74
CA GLY A 669 8.57 -33.55 23.77
C GLY A 669 9.97 -34.20 23.73
N PRO A 670 10.98 -33.52 24.28
CA PRO A 670 12.37 -33.93 24.11
C PRO A 670 12.60 -35.31 24.76
N THR A 671 12.81 -36.32 23.93
CA THR A 671 13.26 -37.64 24.36
C THR A 671 14.69 -37.52 24.88
N ARG A 672 14.81 -37.58 26.20
CA ARG A 672 16.04 -37.57 26.98
C ARG A 672 17.00 -38.66 26.46
N ALA A 673 18.09 -38.26 25.81
CA ALA A 673 19.14 -39.15 25.34
C ALA A 673 19.74 -39.95 26.52
N ARG A 674 19.47 -41.25 26.55
CA ARG A 674 19.97 -42.20 27.56
C ARG A 674 21.40 -42.58 27.17
N LYS A 675 22.40 -41.97 27.81
CA LYS A 675 23.83 -42.30 27.66
C LYS A 675 24.07 -43.79 27.92
N SER A 676 24.41 -44.56 26.88
CA SER A 676 24.90 -45.93 27.00
C SER A 676 26.35 -45.93 27.48
N LYS A 677 26.59 -46.54 28.65
CA LYS A 677 27.91 -46.75 29.25
C LYS A 677 28.80 -47.60 28.34
N ALA A 678 30.02 -47.13 28.07
CA ALA A 678 31.07 -47.87 27.38
C ALA A 678 31.57 -49.04 28.23
N LYS A 679 31.64 -50.25 27.64
CA LYS A 679 32.31 -51.44 28.20
C LYS A 679 33.81 -51.39 27.88
N PRO A 680 34.69 -51.86 28.78
CA PRO A 680 36.14 -51.80 28.59
C PRO A 680 36.64 -52.89 27.64
N LYS A 681 37.63 -52.55 26.81
CA LYS A 681 38.34 -53.49 25.90
C LYS A 681 39.30 -54.39 26.69
N PRO A 682 39.36 -55.71 26.42
CA PRO A 682 40.43 -56.56 26.92
C PRO A 682 41.67 -56.51 26.01
N LYS A 683 42.83 -56.69 26.62
CA LYS A 683 44.16 -56.63 25.98
C LYS A 683 44.45 -57.87 25.11
N SER A 684 45.17 -57.60 24.02
CA SER A 684 45.99 -58.44 23.12
C SER A 684 46.22 -59.91 23.52
N LYS A 685 46.32 -60.91 22.62
CA LYS A 685 47.33 -61.09 21.53
C LYS A 685 47.14 -62.53 20.94
N PRO A 686 47.95 -63.04 19.98
CA PRO A 686 47.75 -62.98 18.53
C PRO A 686 47.63 -64.37 17.84
N ARG A 687 47.59 -64.33 16.49
CA ARG A 687 48.09 -65.33 15.50
C ARG A 687 47.17 -66.50 15.13
N LYS A 688 46.75 -66.51 13.86
CA LYS A 688 47.36 -67.20 12.69
C LYS A 688 46.28 -67.86 11.82
N ARG A 689 46.34 -67.53 10.52
CA ARG A 689 46.16 -68.38 9.32
C ARG A 689 44.91 -69.28 9.29
N LYS A 690 44.07 -69.25 8.26
CA LYS A 690 44.35 -69.16 6.82
C LYS A 690 43.24 -68.39 6.12
#